data_AF-A0A395JLU9-F1
#
_entry.id   AF-A0A395JLU9-F1
#
_cell.length_a   1.000
_cell.length_b   1.000
_cell.length_c   1.000
_cell.angle_alpha   90.00
_cell.angle_beta   90.00
_cell.angle_gamma   90.00
#
_symmetry.space_group_name_H-M   'P 1'
#
loop_
_entity.id
_entity.type
_entity.pdbx_description
1 polymer ?
#
loop_
_entity_poly.entity_id
_entity_poly.type
_entity_poly.pdbx_seq_one_letter_code
_entity_poly.pdbx_strand_id
1 'polypeptide(L)'
;SIAGEANTVEDGDANTVAGAENLVLDSNGNTVSGNNNELVDGSNDNVTAGEGNELDDSNQNMVVGDSNSLVTSDSNTVSGQGNSLDEAFDNQVTGFENSVVLSEGNTVAGSFNTVDTVFDNTIAGTNNSLLEESDNNTVAGDSNVVREDSNNNTVAGESNTVREGSDGSTISGFDNTVRNGDNSTISGNSNTVRDADDNTVSGSDNLVRDASSNTVAGTTNVVRDSNSNTVAGDGNTVRDNSNANTVGGLSNVVADSSDANQVAGADNTVNDSSRNNVAGDSNTLRNDAEDNQVAGNDNVVNDSDDNSVVGEDNSVRNGSDGNAVAGDGNTLNNDADDNLLAGEANTVNDSNRNSVVGESNILRNDAEDNQVAGNQNIVNDSDDNVVAGSENEVRSNSDANQIAGSGNELTDDSDRNTVSGTENVASLDSDNNVLSGSGNTLSGADDNAVTGRTNDVADGFGNNVSGFDNTLNSGSDANLVTGGANTLTGDSNITGGDSNAVTGSRNALSGGSNAVVGDDNIGAGSDNSVTGDSNAASGTSNSVNGSGNNVSGTGNQVTGGWNIASGGTNVVNSSNYNIVTGESNAISDNSNNNAVSGSNNTVTDNSNNNSVSGQNNFVDPSENNDISGDGNTVIDSNSNAVSGTNNTIDGSGANQIGGDGNNIIDGSDGNAVSGAGNTLSGSSDFNIVAGGNNELGGNSNNNLVGGEGNQLGGNSSNNSVVGSGNSLDNVQGSIVGGSNNSVRGADSLVVGTNASSNGNNNVVIGLGAQATQSQTIAIGSDANGDGRGAAGLAANTVAIGNDTIARQANATALGNGAIASRRSSTAVGDGSHATGGTGATAVGMEALANGQAATAVGAQSNVSATAASAFGSNANASALSATALGENAFAGGSASVALGSRSFASNASGIAIGSGATANAQGAIAIGAGAQANFTNSVSIGAGSTVSSDNEVSVGAASAERRITNVSRGIFETDAVNLEQLDEVRTEARRGVAGAVAMGTLIQPSMPGKTTLSAGIGQYKNQTALGLGINHWLKMNSDQDDAPRVMINAGASMSEGGGEDNVYRVGVGLEF
;
A
#
# COMPACT_ATOMS: atom_id res chain seq x y z
N SER A 1 -58.39 7.01 -52.68
CA SER A 1 -57.24 6.13 -52.99
C SER A 1 -56.33 6.87 -53.95
N ILE A 2 -55.20 7.31 -53.42
CA ILE A 2 -54.16 8.07 -54.11
C ILE A 2 -52.93 7.18 -54.09
N ALA A 3 -52.33 6.91 -55.24
CA ALA A 3 -51.21 5.98 -55.35
C ALA A 3 -50.16 6.53 -56.32
N GLY A 4 -48.90 6.60 -55.89
CA GLY A 4 -47.80 7.13 -56.68
C GLY A 4 -46.69 7.76 -55.84
N GLU A 5 -45.85 8.53 -56.50
CA GLU A 5 -44.72 9.26 -55.90
C GLU A 5 -45.01 10.76 -55.95
N ALA A 6 -44.64 11.52 -54.91
CA ALA A 6 -44.78 12.99 -54.86
C ALA A 6 -46.21 13.53 -55.04
N ASN A 7 -47.23 12.88 -54.45
CA ASN A 7 -48.60 13.41 -54.44
C ASN A 7 -48.86 14.32 -53.23
N THR A 8 -49.76 15.30 -53.37
CA THR A 8 -50.23 16.14 -52.26
C THR A 8 -51.71 15.87 -51.97
N VAL A 9 -52.05 15.69 -50.69
CA VAL A 9 -53.40 15.52 -50.16
C VAL A 9 -53.64 16.61 -49.12
N GLU A 10 -54.52 17.55 -49.43
CA GLU A 10 -54.85 18.70 -48.59
C GLU A 10 -56.36 18.69 -48.31
N ASP A 11 -56.77 18.95 -47.07
CA ASP A 11 -58.18 18.89 -46.60
C ASP A 11 -58.90 17.56 -46.94
N GLY A 12 -58.15 16.46 -47.02
CA GLY A 12 -58.60 15.18 -47.54
C GLY A 12 -58.77 14.13 -46.45
N ASP A 13 -59.98 13.98 -45.92
CA ASP A 13 -60.26 12.98 -44.88
C ASP A 13 -60.54 11.57 -45.42
N ALA A 14 -60.22 10.54 -44.63
CA ALA A 14 -60.55 9.13 -44.84
C ALA A 14 -60.07 8.53 -46.18
N ASN A 15 -58.93 8.98 -46.67
CA ASN A 15 -58.27 8.48 -47.87
C ASN A 15 -57.33 7.31 -47.60
N THR A 16 -56.96 6.62 -48.67
CA THR A 16 -55.82 5.70 -48.70
C THR A 16 -54.76 6.32 -49.59
N VAL A 17 -53.59 6.61 -49.05
CA VAL A 17 -52.45 7.22 -49.73
C VAL A 17 -51.31 6.19 -49.75
N ALA A 18 -50.82 5.80 -50.92
CA ALA A 18 -49.83 4.73 -51.05
C ALA A 18 -48.69 5.11 -52.00
N GLY A 19 -47.44 4.88 -51.60
CA GLY A 19 -46.25 5.12 -52.41
C GLY A 19 -45.18 5.91 -51.66
N ALA A 20 -44.41 6.72 -52.37
CA ALA A 20 -43.27 7.43 -51.77
C ALA A 20 -43.39 8.95 -51.87
N GLU A 21 -42.78 9.69 -50.95
CA GLU A 21 -42.68 11.16 -51.01
C GLU A 21 -44.04 11.88 -51.08
N ASN A 22 -45.12 11.29 -50.54
CA ASN A 22 -46.43 11.94 -50.56
C ASN A 22 -46.60 12.89 -49.38
N LEU A 23 -47.19 14.06 -49.61
CA LEU A 23 -47.52 15.08 -48.62
C LEU A 23 -49.00 15.00 -48.24
N VAL A 24 -49.30 14.93 -46.94
CA VAL A 24 -50.65 14.92 -46.35
C VAL A 24 -50.75 16.09 -45.37
N LEU A 25 -51.62 17.05 -45.64
CA LEU A 25 -51.73 18.34 -44.96
C LEU A 25 -53.17 18.53 -44.45
N ASP A 26 -53.36 18.91 -43.19
CA ASP A 26 -54.67 19.21 -42.58
C ASP A 26 -55.74 18.11 -42.83
N SER A 27 -55.30 16.85 -42.88
CA SER A 27 -56.10 15.73 -43.39
C SER A 27 -56.21 14.60 -42.37
N ASN A 28 -57.44 14.21 -42.01
CA ASN A 28 -57.69 13.32 -40.89
C ASN A 28 -58.19 11.92 -41.29
N GLY A 29 -57.89 10.91 -40.47
CA GLY A 29 -58.46 9.56 -40.62
C GLY A 29 -57.98 8.77 -41.85
N ASN A 30 -56.84 9.15 -42.43
CA ASN A 30 -56.26 8.54 -43.62
C ASN A 30 -55.45 7.28 -43.28
N THR A 31 -55.29 6.40 -44.28
CA THR A 31 -54.32 5.30 -44.25
C THR A 31 -53.19 5.64 -45.22
N VAL A 32 -52.01 5.98 -44.69
CA VAL A 32 -50.81 6.34 -45.46
C VAL A 32 -49.84 5.16 -45.42
N SER A 33 -49.32 4.74 -46.58
CA SER A 33 -48.36 3.63 -46.63
C SER A 33 -47.27 3.81 -47.68
N GLY A 34 -46.05 3.39 -47.33
CA GLY A 34 -44.86 3.44 -48.17
C GLY A 34 -43.77 4.27 -47.52
N ASN A 35 -42.90 4.88 -48.32
CA ASN A 35 -41.62 5.41 -47.82
C ASN A 35 -41.54 6.92 -47.94
N ASN A 36 -40.94 7.60 -46.95
CA ASN A 36 -40.68 9.04 -47.00
C ASN A 36 -41.93 9.90 -47.23
N ASN A 37 -43.10 9.50 -46.71
CA ASN A 37 -44.30 10.35 -46.76
C ASN A 37 -44.30 11.35 -45.61
N GLU A 38 -44.87 12.53 -45.83
CA GLU A 38 -44.88 13.65 -44.89
C GLU A 38 -46.34 13.95 -44.49
N LEU A 39 -46.63 13.92 -43.19
CA LEU A 39 -47.91 14.29 -42.60
C LEU A 39 -47.67 15.53 -41.72
N VAL A 40 -48.29 16.64 -42.08
CA VAL A 40 -48.00 17.95 -41.49
C VAL A 40 -49.28 18.72 -41.16
N ASP A 41 -49.16 19.73 -40.31
CA ASP A 41 -50.17 20.73 -39.94
C ASP A 41 -51.55 20.11 -39.65
N GLY A 42 -51.75 19.52 -38.47
CA GLY A 42 -53.09 19.11 -38.03
C GLY A 42 -53.64 17.84 -38.71
N SER A 43 -52.78 17.03 -39.32
CA SER A 43 -53.14 15.73 -39.91
C SER A 43 -53.28 14.65 -38.83
N ASN A 44 -54.47 14.55 -38.21
CA ASN A 44 -54.72 13.69 -37.05
C ASN A 44 -55.45 12.37 -37.38
N ASP A 45 -55.49 11.43 -36.42
CA ASP A 45 -56.22 10.15 -36.52
C ASP A 45 -55.81 9.25 -37.71
N ASN A 46 -54.63 9.46 -38.28
CA ASN A 46 -54.11 8.73 -39.43
C ASN A 46 -53.43 7.40 -39.03
N VAL A 47 -53.44 6.44 -39.94
CA VAL A 47 -52.67 5.19 -39.85
C VAL A 47 -51.56 5.24 -40.88
N THR A 48 -50.32 5.41 -40.42
CA THR A 48 -49.12 5.54 -41.25
C THR A 48 -48.28 4.28 -41.15
N ALA A 49 -47.89 3.69 -42.28
CA ALA A 49 -47.08 2.48 -42.29
C ALA A 49 -45.97 2.47 -43.35
N GLY A 50 -44.73 2.20 -42.94
CA GLY A 50 -43.58 2.06 -43.85
C GLY A 50 -42.30 2.65 -43.28
N GLU A 51 -41.38 3.06 -44.16
CA GLU A 51 -40.02 3.46 -43.79
C GLU A 51 -39.80 4.96 -44.00
N GLY A 52 -39.20 5.66 -43.03
CA GLY A 52 -38.75 7.04 -43.23
C GLY A 52 -39.84 8.09 -43.32
N ASN A 53 -41.07 7.81 -42.87
CA ASN A 53 -42.16 8.80 -42.92
C ASN A 53 -41.95 9.87 -41.83
N GLU A 54 -42.34 11.11 -42.13
CA GLU A 54 -42.23 12.27 -41.26
C GLU A 54 -43.62 12.75 -40.84
N LEU A 55 -43.82 12.96 -39.55
CA LEU A 55 -45.03 13.52 -38.97
C LEU A 55 -44.63 14.77 -38.18
N ASP A 56 -45.19 15.92 -38.52
CA ASP A 56 -44.97 17.19 -37.82
C ASP A 56 -46.34 17.80 -37.44
N ASP A 57 -46.48 18.29 -36.21
CA ASP A 57 -47.74 18.81 -35.63
C ASP A 57 -48.96 17.92 -35.95
N SER A 58 -48.78 16.59 -35.82
CA SER A 58 -49.75 15.58 -36.26
C SER A 58 -50.05 14.58 -35.13
N ASN A 59 -51.27 14.63 -34.59
CA ASN A 59 -51.60 14.00 -33.32
C ASN A 59 -52.52 12.77 -33.47
N GLN A 60 -52.55 11.90 -32.45
CA GLN A 60 -53.46 10.73 -32.37
C GLN A 60 -53.32 9.72 -33.53
N ASN A 61 -52.15 9.68 -34.15
CA ASN A 61 -51.84 8.79 -35.27
C ASN A 61 -51.34 7.42 -34.78
N MET A 62 -51.56 6.40 -35.61
CA MET A 62 -50.95 5.08 -35.47
C MET A 62 -49.83 4.94 -36.50
N VAL A 63 -48.58 4.90 -36.04
CA VAL A 63 -47.38 4.81 -36.88
C VAL A 63 -46.76 3.42 -36.73
N VAL A 64 -46.61 2.70 -37.83
CA VAL A 64 -46.03 1.34 -37.84
C VAL A 64 -44.93 1.21 -38.89
N GLY A 65 -43.70 0.95 -38.48
CA GLY A 65 -42.59 0.71 -39.40
C GLY A 65 -41.26 1.26 -38.89
N ASP A 66 -40.34 1.49 -39.80
CA ASP A 66 -38.94 1.69 -39.47
C ASP A 66 -38.47 3.11 -39.78
N SER A 67 -37.61 3.69 -38.95
CA SER A 67 -36.98 4.99 -39.17
C SER A 67 -37.95 6.15 -39.42
N ASN A 68 -39.17 6.11 -38.86
CA ASN A 68 -40.11 7.23 -38.98
C ASN A 68 -39.73 8.36 -37.99
N SER A 69 -39.96 9.61 -38.38
CA SER A 69 -39.70 10.80 -37.58
C SER A 69 -41.01 11.45 -37.16
N LEU A 70 -41.17 11.73 -35.88
CA LEU A 70 -42.30 12.46 -35.32
C LEU A 70 -41.75 13.69 -34.59
N VAL A 71 -42.17 14.88 -35.01
CA VAL A 71 -41.75 16.17 -34.44
C VAL A 71 -43.00 16.88 -33.94
N THR A 72 -42.98 17.42 -32.71
CA THR A 72 -44.12 18.14 -32.10
C THR A 72 -45.47 17.41 -32.16
N SER A 73 -45.43 16.08 -32.20
CA SER A 73 -46.57 15.22 -32.53
C SER A 73 -46.99 14.39 -31.32
N ASP A 74 -48.20 14.65 -30.81
CA ASP A 74 -48.65 14.17 -29.51
C ASP A 74 -49.66 13.01 -29.60
N SER A 75 -49.75 12.22 -28.52
CA SER A 75 -50.75 11.15 -28.33
C SER A 75 -50.75 10.07 -29.42
N ASN A 76 -49.62 9.85 -30.09
CA ASN A 76 -49.46 8.86 -31.15
C ASN A 76 -49.14 7.46 -30.57
N THR A 77 -49.51 6.41 -31.32
CA THR A 77 -49.07 5.04 -31.06
C THR A 77 -48.04 4.64 -32.11
N VAL A 78 -46.79 4.51 -31.71
CA VAL A 78 -45.64 4.22 -32.58
C VAL A 78 -45.14 2.80 -32.32
N SER A 79 -44.92 2.02 -33.38
CA SER A 79 -44.36 0.67 -33.30
C SER A 79 -43.36 0.41 -34.42
N GLY A 80 -42.18 -0.12 -34.09
CA GLY A 80 -41.21 -0.61 -35.06
C GLY A 80 -39.76 -0.38 -34.66
N GLN A 81 -38.86 -0.26 -35.64
CA GLN A 81 -37.42 -0.09 -35.40
C GLN A 81 -36.93 1.33 -35.74
N GLY A 82 -36.13 1.93 -34.86
CA GLY A 82 -35.37 3.14 -35.21
C GLY A 82 -36.22 4.39 -35.39
N ASN A 83 -37.45 4.43 -34.87
CA ASN A 83 -38.29 5.64 -34.98
C ASN A 83 -37.78 6.73 -34.04
N SER A 84 -37.83 7.99 -34.47
CA SER A 84 -37.41 9.17 -33.72
C SER A 84 -38.62 10.02 -33.34
N LEU A 85 -38.70 10.41 -32.08
CA LEU A 85 -39.70 11.32 -31.55
C LEU A 85 -38.98 12.51 -30.92
N ASP A 86 -39.29 13.73 -31.36
CA ASP A 86 -38.69 14.98 -30.89
C ASP A 86 -39.77 15.99 -30.49
N GLU A 87 -39.65 16.61 -29.32
CA GLU A 87 -40.66 17.51 -28.74
C GLU A 87 -42.09 16.93 -28.71
N ALA A 88 -42.23 15.63 -28.45
CA ALA A 88 -43.47 14.87 -28.65
C ALA A 88 -44.07 14.33 -27.33
N PHE A 89 -45.32 14.67 -27.03
CA PHE A 89 -45.93 14.39 -25.72
C PHE A 89 -46.94 13.23 -25.72
N ASP A 90 -47.05 12.52 -24.59
CA ASP A 90 -48.09 11.49 -24.34
C ASP A 90 -48.15 10.32 -25.36
N ASN A 91 -47.05 10.00 -26.04
CA ASN A 91 -46.99 8.95 -27.05
C ASN A 91 -46.79 7.55 -26.43
N GLN A 92 -47.32 6.52 -27.07
CA GLN A 92 -47.03 5.12 -26.78
C GLN A 92 -46.06 4.57 -27.83
N VAL A 93 -44.79 4.39 -27.45
CA VAL A 93 -43.72 3.90 -28.34
C VAL A 93 -43.40 2.45 -27.98
N THR A 94 -43.39 1.57 -28.98
CA THR A 94 -43.00 0.17 -28.80
C THR A 94 -41.99 -0.30 -29.85
N GLY A 95 -41.03 -1.14 -29.47
CA GLY A 95 -40.15 -1.81 -30.42
C GLY A 95 -38.66 -1.72 -30.07
N PHE A 96 -37.81 -1.57 -31.09
CA PHE A 96 -36.37 -1.71 -31.00
C PHE A 96 -35.64 -0.45 -31.47
N GLU A 97 -34.63 0.02 -30.75
CA GLU A 97 -33.79 1.17 -31.17
C GLU A 97 -34.58 2.48 -31.43
N ASN A 98 -35.74 2.68 -30.83
CA ASN A 98 -36.45 3.96 -30.97
C ASN A 98 -35.79 5.05 -30.13
N SER A 99 -35.81 6.30 -30.60
CA SER A 99 -35.27 7.48 -29.94
C SER A 99 -36.39 8.43 -29.53
N VAL A 100 -36.41 8.87 -28.27
CA VAL A 100 -37.37 9.84 -27.75
C VAL A 100 -36.59 10.99 -27.11
N VAL A 101 -36.76 12.20 -27.62
CA VAL A 101 -35.92 13.37 -27.31
C VAL A 101 -36.82 14.56 -26.91
N LEU A 102 -36.44 15.33 -25.89
CA LEU A 102 -37.12 16.58 -25.49
C LEU A 102 -38.64 16.43 -25.22
N SER A 103 -39.05 15.30 -24.66
CA SER A 103 -40.43 14.84 -24.65
C SER A 103 -40.95 14.55 -23.22
N GLU A 104 -42.26 14.58 -22.99
CA GLU A 104 -42.87 14.30 -21.68
C GLU A 104 -44.08 13.36 -21.76
N GLY A 105 -44.34 12.59 -20.69
CA GLY A 105 -45.55 11.77 -20.55
C GLY A 105 -45.62 10.51 -21.44
N ASN A 106 -44.54 10.17 -22.15
CA ASN A 106 -44.53 9.04 -23.07
C ASN A 106 -44.41 7.70 -22.33
N THR A 107 -45.00 6.65 -22.93
CA THR A 107 -44.79 5.26 -22.54
C THR A 107 -43.92 4.58 -23.59
N VAL A 108 -42.67 4.28 -23.27
CA VAL A 108 -41.69 3.64 -24.16
C VAL A 108 -41.49 2.20 -23.72
N ALA A 109 -41.80 1.22 -24.57
CA ALA A 109 -41.60 -0.19 -24.26
C ALA A 109 -40.78 -0.93 -25.33
N GLY A 110 -39.95 -1.89 -24.91
CA GLY A 110 -39.20 -2.75 -25.82
C GLY A 110 -37.72 -2.79 -25.49
N SER A 111 -36.85 -2.81 -26.50
CA SER A 111 -35.43 -3.05 -26.30
C SER A 111 -34.53 -2.03 -27.01
N PHE A 112 -33.42 -1.66 -26.38
CA PHE A 112 -32.43 -0.74 -26.98
C PHE A 112 -32.99 0.64 -27.34
N ASN A 113 -34.09 1.07 -26.72
CA ASN A 113 -34.61 2.40 -26.96
C ASN A 113 -33.77 3.45 -26.20
N THR A 114 -33.57 4.61 -26.82
CA THR A 114 -32.86 5.76 -26.25
C THR A 114 -33.88 6.83 -25.90
N VAL A 115 -33.71 7.41 -24.72
CA VAL A 115 -34.61 8.41 -24.15
C VAL A 115 -33.72 9.54 -23.60
N ASP A 116 -33.90 10.76 -24.08
CA ASP A 116 -32.92 11.85 -23.94
C ASP A 116 -33.60 13.19 -23.62
N THR A 117 -33.18 13.86 -22.55
CA THR A 117 -33.74 15.13 -22.10
C THR A 117 -35.27 15.08 -21.91
N VAL A 118 -35.76 14.09 -21.16
CA VAL A 118 -37.21 13.84 -21.00
C VAL A 118 -37.68 13.82 -19.54
N PHE A 119 -38.96 14.17 -19.31
CA PHE A 119 -39.56 14.19 -17.97
C PHE A 119 -40.87 13.37 -17.86
N ASP A 120 -41.09 12.73 -16.70
CA ASP A 120 -42.34 12.01 -16.36
C ASP A 120 -42.75 10.86 -17.31
N ASN A 121 -41.78 10.19 -17.94
CA ASN A 121 -42.04 9.07 -18.86
C ASN A 121 -42.06 7.71 -18.15
N THR A 122 -42.77 6.73 -18.73
CA THR A 122 -42.75 5.33 -18.32
C THR A 122 -41.99 4.49 -19.34
N ILE A 123 -40.86 3.94 -18.95
CA ILE A 123 -39.95 3.18 -19.82
C ILE A 123 -39.92 1.73 -19.34
N ALA A 124 -40.17 0.78 -20.23
CA ALA A 124 -40.25 -0.64 -19.91
C ALA A 124 -39.47 -1.52 -20.88
N GLY A 125 -38.82 -2.58 -20.38
CA GLY A 125 -38.21 -3.61 -21.21
C GLY A 125 -36.71 -3.77 -20.96
N THR A 126 -35.93 -3.98 -22.02
CA THR A 126 -34.54 -4.47 -21.88
C THR A 126 -33.51 -3.60 -22.58
N ASN A 127 -32.39 -3.26 -21.93
CA ASN A 127 -31.32 -2.47 -22.55
C ASN A 127 -31.75 -1.08 -23.02
N ASN A 128 -32.75 -0.46 -22.40
CA ASN A 128 -33.10 0.93 -22.72
C ASN A 128 -32.13 1.89 -22.01
N SER A 129 -31.84 3.04 -22.63
CA SER A 129 -30.90 4.04 -22.11
C SER A 129 -31.59 5.39 -21.93
N LEU A 130 -31.50 5.95 -20.72
CA LEU A 130 -31.94 7.31 -20.37
C LEU A 130 -30.71 8.22 -20.26
N LEU A 131 -30.73 9.35 -20.95
CA LEU A 131 -29.60 10.27 -21.18
C LEU A 131 -29.94 11.70 -20.77
N GLU A 132 -28.89 12.51 -20.62
CA GLU A 132 -28.88 13.99 -20.53
C GLU A 132 -30.11 14.58 -19.80
N GLU A 133 -30.03 14.76 -18.48
CA GLU A 133 -31.06 15.43 -17.66
C GLU A 133 -32.48 14.80 -17.75
N SER A 134 -32.58 13.50 -18.02
CA SER A 134 -33.88 12.79 -18.06
C SER A 134 -34.42 12.50 -16.65
N ASP A 135 -35.06 13.49 -16.03
CA ASP A 135 -35.51 13.42 -14.64
C ASP A 135 -36.93 12.84 -14.45
N ASN A 136 -37.21 12.29 -13.26
CA ASN A 136 -38.55 11.86 -12.80
C ASN A 136 -39.21 10.73 -13.64
N ASN A 137 -38.42 9.93 -14.35
CA ASN A 137 -38.94 8.84 -15.16
C ASN A 137 -39.12 7.55 -14.35
N THR A 138 -40.08 6.71 -14.73
CA THR A 138 -40.27 5.35 -14.22
C THR A 138 -39.68 4.36 -15.20
N VAL A 139 -38.60 3.68 -14.83
CA VAL A 139 -37.89 2.68 -15.65
C VAL A 139 -38.11 1.29 -15.05
N ALA A 140 -38.59 0.35 -15.86
CA ALA A 140 -38.84 -1.03 -15.43
C ALA A 140 -38.25 -2.07 -16.40
N GLY A 141 -37.62 -3.11 -15.87
CA GLY A 141 -37.17 -4.27 -16.65
C GLY A 141 -35.71 -4.63 -16.43
N ASP A 142 -35.05 -5.11 -17.47
CA ASP A 142 -33.73 -5.73 -17.39
C ASP A 142 -32.64 -4.91 -18.10
N SER A 143 -31.48 -4.74 -17.46
CA SER A 143 -30.29 -4.14 -18.09
C SER A 143 -30.51 -2.72 -18.62
N ASN A 144 -31.44 -1.96 -18.06
CA ASN A 144 -31.64 -0.56 -18.44
C ASN A 144 -30.59 0.33 -17.78
N VAL A 145 -30.23 1.42 -18.44
CA VAL A 145 -29.18 2.35 -17.98
C VAL A 145 -29.74 3.76 -17.85
N VAL A 146 -29.57 4.36 -16.67
CA VAL A 146 -29.85 5.78 -16.41
C VAL A 146 -28.51 6.50 -16.21
N ARG A 147 -28.25 7.57 -16.95
CA ARG A 147 -26.95 8.24 -16.97
C ARG A 147 -27.01 9.71 -17.36
N GLU A 148 -25.86 10.38 -17.27
CA GLU A 148 -25.67 11.79 -17.68
C GLU A 148 -26.62 12.75 -16.93
N ASP A 149 -26.44 12.83 -15.61
CA ASP A 149 -27.18 13.74 -14.72
C ASP A 149 -28.72 13.58 -14.73
N SER A 150 -29.22 12.35 -14.98
CA SER A 150 -30.65 12.00 -15.01
C SER A 150 -31.18 11.62 -13.62
N ASN A 151 -31.82 12.55 -12.93
CA ASN A 151 -32.11 12.51 -11.49
C ASN A 151 -33.55 12.05 -11.14
N ASN A 152 -33.75 11.67 -9.88
CA ASN A 152 -35.07 11.36 -9.30
C ASN A 152 -35.85 10.26 -10.04
N ASN A 153 -35.15 9.33 -10.69
CA ASN A 153 -35.75 8.25 -11.47
C ASN A 153 -36.19 7.09 -10.57
N THR A 154 -37.33 6.48 -10.88
CA THR A 154 -37.77 5.23 -10.24
C THR A 154 -37.38 4.06 -11.12
N VAL A 155 -36.35 3.29 -10.74
CA VAL A 155 -35.80 2.17 -11.52
C VAL A 155 -36.13 0.84 -10.83
N ALA A 156 -36.78 -0.08 -11.53
CA ALA A 156 -37.19 -1.37 -10.98
C ALA A 156 -36.86 -2.54 -11.92
N GLY A 157 -36.29 -3.62 -11.39
CA GLY A 157 -36.09 -4.86 -12.13
C GLY A 157 -34.72 -5.49 -11.93
N GLU A 158 -34.14 -6.04 -13.00
CA GLU A 158 -32.93 -6.85 -12.96
C GLU A 158 -31.76 -6.15 -13.66
N SER A 159 -30.55 -6.23 -13.10
CA SER A 159 -29.31 -5.76 -13.73
C SER A 159 -29.33 -4.31 -14.25
N ASN A 160 -30.15 -3.43 -13.65
CA ASN A 160 -30.21 -2.03 -14.08
C ASN A 160 -29.02 -1.24 -13.53
N THR A 161 -28.56 -0.24 -14.28
CA THR A 161 -27.42 0.61 -13.91
C THR A 161 -27.82 2.07 -13.83
N VAL A 162 -27.55 2.74 -12.72
CA VAL A 162 -27.64 4.20 -12.57
C VAL A 162 -26.23 4.77 -12.43
N ARG A 163 -25.83 5.74 -13.27
CA ARG A 163 -24.45 6.23 -13.29
C ARG A 163 -24.28 7.68 -13.72
N GLU A 164 -23.05 8.19 -13.70
CA GLU A 164 -22.68 9.48 -14.30
C GLU A 164 -23.50 10.68 -13.77
N GLY A 165 -23.57 10.84 -12.44
CA GLY A 165 -24.19 12.00 -11.78
C GLY A 165 -25.71 11.92 -11.63
N SER A 166 -26.28 10.75 -11.91
CA SER A 166 -27.74 10.51 -11.81
C SER A 166 -28.14 10.24 -10.36
N ASP A 167 -28.54 11.30 -9.65
CA ASP A 167 -28.78 11.32 -8.21
C ASP A 167 -30.27 11.17 -7.84
N GLY A 168 -30.56 10.93 -6.54
CA GLY A 168 -31.91 11.00 -5.99
C GLY A 168 -32.87 9.88 -6.43
N SER A 169 -32.34 8.82 -7.06
CA SER A 169 -33.16 7.78 -7.68
C SER A 169 -33.67 6.74 -6.67
N THR A 170 -34.84 6.16 -6.93
CA THR A 170 -35.37 5.02 -6.17
C THR A 170 -35.19 3.76 -6.99
N ILE A 171 -34.32 2.86 -6.53
CA ILE A 171 -33.86 1.69 -7.28
C ILE A 171 -34.27 0.42 -6.51
N SER A 172 -34.88 -0.54 -7.22
CA SER A 172 -35.35 -1.78 -6.61
C SER A 172 -35.19 -3.01 -7.50
N GLY A 173 -34.92 -4.17 -6.90
CA GLY A 173 -34.95 -5.47 -7.60
C GLY A 173 -33.71 -6.34 -7.38
N PHE A 174 -33.16 -6.91 -8.44
CA PHE A 174 -32.03 -7.85 -8.38
C PHE A 174 -30.84 -7.32 -9.19
N ASP A 175 -29.62 -7.45 -8.67
CA ASP A 175 -28.37 -7.15 -9.39
C ASP A 175 -28.23 -5.70 -9.89
N ASN A 176 -28.81 -4.73 -9.16
CA ASN A 176 -28.74 -3.34 -9.60
C ASN A 176 -27.39 -2.69 -9.23
N THR A 177 -26.86 -1.85 -10.12
CA THR A 177 -25.61 -1.12 -9.92
C THR A 177 -25.84 0.39 -9.88
N VAL A 178 -25.31 1.06 -8.87
CA VAL A 178 -25.23 2.53 -8.79
C VAL A 178 -23.76 2.93 -8.82
N ARG A 179 -23.40 3.83 -9.75
CA ARG A 179 -22.03 4.25 -9.94
C ARG A 179 -21.92 5.76 -10.10
N ASN A 180 -21.38 6.48 -9.11
CA ASN A 180 -21.34 7.95 -9.13
C ASN A 180 -22.74 8.55 -9.24
N GLY A 181 -23.66 8.06 -8.41
CA GLY A 181 -25.02 8.57 -8.26
C GLY A 181 -25.38 8.58 -6.77
N ASP A 182 -25.64 9.76 -6.25
CA ASP A 182 -25.72 10.04 -4.81
C ASP A 182 -27.17 10.16 -4.34
N ASN A 183 -27.37 10.19 -3.01
CA ASN A 183 -28.65 10.48 -2.37
C ASN A 183 -29.83 9.57 -2.86
N SER A 184 -29.52 8.35 -3.29
CA SER A 184 -30.47 7.40 -3.86
C SER A 184 -30.95 6.38 -2.82
N THR A 185 -32.17 5.86 -3.00
CA THR A 185 -32.72 4.77 -2.19
C THR A 185 -32.70 3.47 -2.96
N ILE A 186 -31.94 2.48 -2.49
CA ILE A 186 -31.64 1.23 -3.19
C ILE A 186 -32.15 0.07 -2.35
N SER A 187 -32.89 -0.85 -2.96
CA SER A 187 -33.47 -2.00 -2.26
C SER A 187 -33.44 -3.29 -3.09
N GLY A 188 -33.30 -4.44 -2.44
CA GLY A 188 -33.46 -5.75 -3.09
C GLY A 188 -32.31 -6.71 -2.83
N ASN A 189 -31.91 -7.50 -3.82
CA ASN A 189 -30.81 -8.46 -3.68
C ASN A 189 -29.66 -8.16 -4.67
N SER A 190 -28.42 -8.38 -4.24
CA SER A 190 -27.21 -8.22 -5.06
C SER A 190 -26.98 -6.79 -5.54
N ASN A 191 -27.22 -5.78 -4.69
CA ASN A 191 -27.02 -4.38 -5.09
C ASN A 191 -25.54 -3.98 -4.98
N THR A 192 -25.01 -3.30 -6.00
CA THR A 192 -23.66 -2.72 -5.97
C THR A 192 -23.73 -1.20 -5.98
N VAL A 193 -23.12 -0.54 -5.01
CA VAL A 193 -22.96 0.92 -4.91
C VAL A 193 -21.48 1.26 -4.99
N ARG A 194 -21.11 2.11 -5.94
CA ARG A 194 -19.71 2.36 -6.27
C ARG A 194 -19.44 3.84 -6.56
N ASP A 195 -18.36 4.41 -6.01
CA ASP A 195 -18.04 5.83 -6.18
C ASP A 195 -19.25 6.73 -5.85
N ALA A 196 -20.12 6.35 -4.91
CA ALA A 196 -21.44 6.94 -4.73
C ALA A 196 -21.74 7.14 -3.24
N ASP A 197 -22.12 8.35 -2.88
CA ASP A 197 -22.23 8.83 -1.50
C ASP A 197 -23.69 9.06 -1.07
N ASP A 198 -23.92 9.10 0.25
CA ASP A 198 -25.21 9.46 0.87
C ASP A 198 -26.41 8.57 0.46
N ASN A 199 -26.18 7.34 0.01
CA ASN A 199 -27.26 6.43 -0.40
C ASN A 199 -27.83 5.62 0.77
N THR A 200 -29.11 5.29 0.69
CA THR A 200 -29.78 4.34 1.58
C THR A 200 -29.95 3.00 0.87
N VAL A 201 -29.18 1.99 1.28
CA VAL A 201 -29.15 0.65 0.68
C VAL A 201 -29.80 -0.36 1.62
N SER A 202 -30.70 -1.20 1.11
CA SER A 202 -31.37 -2.21 1.91
C SER A 202 -31.54 -3.55 1.19
N GLY A 203 -31.57 -4.65 1.94
CA GLY A 203 -31.97 -5.96 1.43
C GLY A 203 -30.93 -7.04 1.67
N SER A 204 -30.41 -7.70 0.64
CA SER A 204 -29.46 -8.81 0.81
C SER A 204 -28.32 -8.75 -0.21
N ASP A 205 -27.13 -9.20 0.17
CA ASP A 205 -25.95 -9.25 -0.70
C ASP A 205 -25.58 -7.86 -1.26
N ASN A 206 -25.54 -6.85 -0.38
CA ASN A 206 -25.22 -5.48 -0.78
C ASN A 206 -23.70 -5.27 -0.76
N LEU A 207 -23.13 -4.72 -1.84
CA LEU A 207 -21.73 -4.34 -1.96
C LEU A 207 -21.62 -2.82 -2.08
N VAL A 208 -20.91 -2.17 -1.15
CA VAL A 208 -20.55 -0.75 -1.21
C VAL A 208 -19.04 -0.63 -1.39
N ARG A 209 -18.60 0.13 -2.41
CA ARG A 209 -17.17 0.25 -2.77
C ARG A 209 -16.77 1.67 -3.17
N ASP A 210 -15.58 2.10 -2.77
CA ASP A 210 -15.04 3.44 -3.08
C ASP A 210 -16.01 4.58 -2.70
N ALA A 211 -16.73 4.45 -1.58
CA ALA A 211 -17.90 5.24 -1.28
C ALA A 211 -17.97 5.68 0.19
N SER A 212 -18.78 6.70 0.49
CA SER A 212 -18.88 7.29 1.82
C SER A 212 -20.29 7.71 2.24
N SER A 213 -20.50 7.77 3.57
CA SER A 213 -21.75 8.25 4.17
C SER A 213 -23.02 7.47 3.80
N ASN A 214 -22.89 6.25 3.27
CA ASN A 214 -24.04 5.42 2.92
C ASN A 214 -24.64 4.74 4.17
N THR A 215 -25.96 4.58 4.18
CA THR A 215 -26.68 3.79 5.17
C THR A 215 -27.07 2.44 4.55
N VAL A 216 -26.44 1.35 4.99
CA VAL A 216 -26.60 0.00 4.44
C VAL A 216 -27.28 -0.89 5.48
N ALA A 217 -28.36 -1.57 5.11
CA ALA A 217 -29.09 -2.45 6.00
C ALA A 217 -29.44 -3.81 5.35
N GLY A 218 -29.49 -4.87 6.16
CA GLY A 218 -30.04 -6.17 5.73
C GLY A 218 -29.10 -7.33 5.98
N THR A 219 -28.99 -8.28 5.05
CA THR A 219 -28.13 -9.46 5.22
C THR A 219 -26.96 -9.48 4.23
N THR A 220 -25.81 -10.00 4.65
CA THR A 220 -24.63 -10.16 3.78
C THR A 220 -24.15 -8.83 3.18
N ASN A 221 -23.91 -7.82 4.02
CA ASN A 221 -23.46 -6.51 3.55
C ASN A 221 -21.93 -6.47 3.50
N VAL A 222 -21.36 -6.00 2.39
CA VAL A 222 -19.91 -5.86 2.19
C VAL A 222 -19.58 -4.41 1.92
N VAL A 223 -18.69 -3.83 2.71
CA VAL A 223 -18.14 -2.47 2.54
C VAL A 223 -16.65 -2.58 2.27
N ARG A 224 -16.19 -2.00 1.17
CA ARG A 224 -14.82 -2.14 0.66
C ARG A 224 -14.24 -0.80 0.23
N ASP A 225 -12.98 -0.48 0.58
CA ASP A 225 -12.34 0.78 0.21
C ASP A 225 -13.24 2.01 0.51
N SER A 226 -14.04 1.96 1.58
CA SER A 226 -15.17 2.87 1.81
C SER A 226 -15.24 3.35 3.26
N ASN A 227 -15.54 4.64 3.46
CA ASN A 227 -15.40 5.29 4.77
C ASN A 227 -16.70 5.91 5.28
N SER A 228 -16.85 6.05 6.59
CA SER A 228 -17.97 6.79 7.21
C SER A 228 -19.38 6.23 6.90
N ASN A 229 -19.50 4.96 6.55
CA ASN A 229 -20.79 4.33 6.26
C ASN A 229 -21.44 3.79 7.55
N THR A 230 -22.77 3.77 7.60
CA THR A 230 -23.55 3.12 8.66
C THR A 230 -24.09 1.80 8.13
N VAL A 231 -23.63 0.67 8.68
CA VAL A 231 -23.98 -0.69 8.24
C VAL A 231 -24.72 -1.41 9.36
N ALA A 232 -25.86 -2.02 9.05
CA ALA A 232 -26.66 -2.74 10.04
C ALA A 232 -27.22 -4.06 9.49
N GLY A 233 -27.36 -5.06 10.37
CA GLY A 233 -28.06 -6.31 10.09
C GLY A 233 -27.20 -7.55 10.34
N ASP A 234 -27.34 -8.58 9.52
CA ASP A 234 -26.68 -9.88 9.75
C ASP A 234 -25.63 -10.16 8.67
N GLY A 235 -24.41 -10.55 9.08
CA GLY A 235 -23.32 -10.85 8.15
C GLY A 235 -22.76 -9.60 7.49
N ASN A 236 -22.22 -8.68 8.27
CA ASN A 236 -21.61 -7.45 7.76
C ASN A 236 -20.09 -7.62 7.66
N THR A 237 -19.48 -7.32 6.52
CA THR A 237 -18.02 -7.37 6.31
C THR A 237 -17.51 -6.01 5.85
N VAL A 238 -16.67 -5.37 6.65
CA VAL A 238 -15.96 -4.13 6.35
C VAL A 238 -14.50 -4.48 6.12
N ARG A 239 -13.95 -4.17 4.93
CA ARG A 239 -12.60 -4.61 4.56
C ARG A 239 -11.89 -3.69 3.57
N ASP A 240 -10.62 -3.97 3.32
CA ASP A 240 -9.74 -3.28 2.38
C ASP A 240 -9.72 -1.76 2.66
N ASN A 241 -9.03 -1.31 3.72
CA ASN A 241 -8.89 0.11 4.10
C ASN A 241 -10.22 0.88 4.30
N SER A 242 -11.25 0.21 4.80
CA SER A 242 -12.57 0.82 5.03
C SER A 242 -12.67 1.37 6.46
N ASN A 243 -12.51 2.69 6.61
CA ASN A 243 -12.32 3.32 7.92
C ASN A 243 -13.53 4.11 8.43
N ALA A 244 -13.59 4.32 9.74
CA ALA A 244 -14.59 5.18 10.38
C ALA A 244 -16.06 4.78 10.12
N ASN A 245 -16.33 3.51 9.78
CA ASN A 245 -17.67 3.00 9.59
C ASN A 245 -18.33 2.66 10.94
N THR A 246 -19.65 2.79 11.02
CA THR A 246 -20.47 2.34 12.15
C THR A 246 -21.17 1.05 11.75
N VAL A 247 -20.83 -0.07 12.37
CA VAL A 247 -21.31 -1.41 12.03
C VAL A 247 -22.11 -1.98 13.18
N GLY A 248 -23.31 -2.47 12.92
CA GLY A 248 -24.21 -3.01 13.93
C GLY A 248 -24.86 -4.34 13.54
N GLY A 249 -25.11 -5.22 14.50
CA GLY A 249 -25.97 -6.40 14.33
C GLY A 249 -25.28 -7.71 14.65
N LEU A 250 -25.48 -8.75 13.85
CA LEU A 250 -24.94 -10.09 14.11
C LEU A 250 -23.87 -10.44 13.07
N SER A 251 -22.84 -11.19 13.47
CA SER A 251 -21.79 -11.68 12.56
C SER A 251 -21.09 -10.55 11.80
N ASN A 252 -20.45 -9.65 12.54
CA ASN A 252 -19.74 -8.51 11.95
C ASN A 252 -18.25 -8.85 11.79
N VAL A 253 -17.66 -8.54 10.64
CA VAL A 253 -16.24 -8.74 10.35
C VAL A 253 -15.64 -7.41 9.93
N VAL A 254 -14.56 -6.99 10.57
CA VAL A 254 -13.70 -5.87 10.18
C VAL A 254 -12.32 -6.41 9.84
N ALA A 255 -11.82 -6.16 8.63
CA ALA A 255 -10.61 -6.81 8.13
C ALA A 255 -9.73 -5.95 7.21
N ASP A 256 -8.51 -6.43 6.94
CA ASP A 256 -7.61 -5.94 5.89
C ASP A 256 -7.33 -4.42 5.99
N SER A 257 -6.70 -4.02 7.10
CA SER A 257 -6.35 -2.64 7.48
C SER A 257 -7.54 -1.67 7.55
N SER A 258 -8.70 -2.15 8.00
CA SER A 258 -9.91 -1.33 8.17
C SER A 258 -9.99 -0.78 9.60
N ASP A 259 -9.58 0.48 9.75
CA ASP A 259 -9.30 1.10 11.04
C ASP A 259 -10.39 2.04 11.53
N ALA A 260 -10.38 2.33 12.83
CA ALA A 260 -11.23 3.35 13.46
C ALA A 260 -12.74 3.11 13.30
N ASN A 261 -13.17 1.86 13.09
CA ASN A 261 -14.58 1.51 12.97
C ASN A 261 -15.24 1.35 14.36
N GLN A 262 -16.52 1.71 14.44
CA GLN A 262 -17.37 1.47 15.61
C GLN A 262 -18.24 0.25 15.34
N VAL A 263 -17.98 -0.86 16.02
CA VAL A 263 -18.66 -2.15 15.81
C VAL A 263 -19.49 -2.49 17.04
N ALA A 264 -20.75 -2.85 16.85
CA ALA A 264 -21.64 -3.25 17.94
C ALA A 264 -22.49 -4.49 17.59
N GLY A 265 -22.77 -5.31 18.59
CA GLY A 265 -23.68 -6.46 18.47
C GLY A 265 -23.01 -7.76 18.85
N ALA A 266 -23.38 -8.88 18.22
CA ALA A 266 -22.87 -10.20 18.60
C ALA A 266 -22.05 -10.85 17.49
N ASP A 267 -21.12 -11.74 17.87
CA ASP A 267 -20.22 -12.45 16.96
C ASP A 267 -19.38 -11.49 16.10
N ASN A 268 -18.67 -10.57 16.76
CA ASN A 268 -17.83 -9.60 16.06
C ASN A 268 -16.42 -10.16 15.87
N THR A 269 -15.84 -9.96 14.69
CA THR A 269 -14.46 -10.36 14.39
C THR A 269 -13.66 -9.18 13.85
N VAL A 270 -12.52 -8.88 14.45
CA VAL A 270 -11.51 -7.94 13.95
C VAL A 270 -10.30 -8.74 13.49
N ASN A 271 -9.81 -8.47 12.29
CA ASN A 271 -8.78 -9.26 11.64
C ASN A 271 -7.78 -8.37 10.89
N ASP A 272 -6.50 -8.30 11.29
CA ASP A 272 -5.51 -7.43 10.61
C ASP A 272 -6.05 -6.00 10.50
N SER A 273 -6.47 -5.40 11.61
CA SER A 273 -7.13 -4.09 11.63
C SER A 273 -7.01 -3.44 12.99
N SER A 274 -6.85 -2.10 13.00
CA SER A 274 -6.42 -1.37 14.18
C SER A 274 -7.35 -0.26 14.64
N ARG A 275 -7.27 0.12 15.91
CA ARG A 275 -8.00 1.26 16.51
C ARG A 275 -9.53 1.17 16.40
N ASN A 276 -10.09 -0.04 16.32
CA ASN A 276 -11.53 -0.25 16.26
C ASN A 276 -12.14 -0.27 17.67
N ASN A 277 -13.33 0.30 17.81
CA ASN A 277 -14.12 0.25 19.04
C ASN A 277 -15.21 -0.81 18.87
N VAL A 278 -15.06 -1.95 19.53
CA VAL A 278 -15.93 -3.12 19.40
C VAL A 278 -16.71 -3.35 20.68
N ALA A 279 -18.03 -3.52 20.59
CA ALA A 279 -18.89 -3.76 21.74
C ALA A 279 -19.93 -4.88 21.53
N GLY A 280 -20.14 -5.70 22.55
CA GLY A 280 -21.19 -6.72 22.62
C GLY A 280 -20.64 -8.12 22.88
N ASP A 281 -21.40 -9.17 22.57
CA ASP A 281 -21.07 -10.53 23.00
C ASP A 281 -20.24 -11.29 21.94
N SER A 282 -19.27 -12.10 22.39
CA SER A 282 -18.42 -12.96 21.56
C SER A 282 -17.60 -12.17 20.52
N ASN A 283 -16.63 -11.39 21.00
CA ASN A 283 -15.73 -10.63 20.13
C ASN A 283 -14.41 -11.39 19.91
N THR A 284 -13.95 -11.52 18.67
CA THR A 284 -12.68 -12.19 18.31
C THR A 284 -11.73 -11.23 17.61
N LEU A 285 -10.52 -11.06 18.13
CA LEU A 285 -9.43 -10.32 17.53
C LEU A 285 -8.36 -11.31 17.06
N ARG A 286 -7.85 -11.15 15.82
CA ARG A 286 -6.87 -12.06 15.25
C ARG A 286 -5.97 -11.49 14.15
N ASN A 287 -4.86 -12.17 13.90
CA ASN A 287 -3.91 -11.92 12.80
C ASN A 287 -3.47 -10.45 12.77
N ASP A 288 -2.66 -10.03 13.74
CA ASP A 288 -2.10 -8.67 13.84
C ASP A 288 -3.19 -7.57 14.02
N ALA A 289 -4.24 -7.85 14.80
CA ALA A 289 -5.20 -6.81 15.19
C ALA A 289 -4.63 -5.99 16.38
N GLU A 290 -4.33 -4.72 16.16
CA GLU A 290 -3.62 -3.86 17.13
C GLU A 290 -4.44 -2.66 17.63
N ASP A 291 -4.15 -2.12 18.81
CA ASP A 291 -4.74 -0.88 19.34
C ASP A 291 -6.29 -0.87 19.46
N ASN A 292 -6.97 -2.01 19.47
CA ASN A 292 -8.44 -2.05 19.49
C ASN A 292 -9.00 -1.93 20.92
N GLN A 293 -10.17 -1.28 21.06
CA GLN A 293 -10.92 -1.21 22.31
C GLN A 293 -12.13 -2.14 22.22
N VAL A 294 -12.19 -3.15 23.08
CA VAL A 294 -13.18 -4.22 23.04
C VAL A 294 -13.94 -4.27 24.36
N ALA A 295 -15.27 -4.32 24.30
CA ALA A 295 -16.11 -4.42 25.49
C ALA A 295 -17.21 -5.48 25.34
N GLY A 296 -17.46 -6.27 26.37
CA GLY A 296 -18.54 -7.26 26.44
C GLY A 296 -18.04 -8.64 26.87
N ASN A 297 -18.80 -9.70 26.64
CA ASN A 297 -18.49 -11.03 27.19
C ASN A 297 -17.88 -11.97 26.14
N ASP A 298 -17.17 -13.00 26.59
CA ASP A 298 -16.57 -14.05 25.76
C ASP A 298 -15.59 -13.48 24.70
N ASN A 299 -14.71 -12.56 25.11
CA ASN A 299 -13.75 -11.95 24.19
C ASN A 299 -12.54 -12.86 23.98
N VAL A 300 -12.08 -13.00 22.73
CA VAL A 300 -10.91 -13.78 22.36
C VAL A 300 -9.91 -12.89 21.62
N VAL A 301 -8.71 -12.75 22.16
CA VAL A 301 -7.56 -12.12 21.50
C VAL A 301 -6.57 -13.21 21.13
N ASN A 302 -6.16 -13.25 19.87
CA ASN A 302 -5.32 -14.33 19.37
C ASN A 302 -4.36 -13.87 18.28
N ASP A 303 -3.05 -13.93 18.50
CA ASP A 303 -2.04 -13.46 17.54
C ASP A 303 -2.32 -11.98 17.19
N SER A 304 -2.36 -11.13 18.23
CA SER A 304 -2.88 -9.76 18.22
C SER A 304 -2.46 -9.01 19.48
N ASP A 305 -1.97 -7.79 19.32
CA ASP A 305 -1.19 -7.08 20.34
C ASP A 305 -1.79 -5.72 20.72
N ASP A 306 -1.38 -5.18 21.88
CA ASP A 306 -1.71 -3.81 22.32
C ASP A 306 -3.23 -3.48 22.39
N ASN A 307 -4.10 -4.48 22.59
CA ASN A 307 -5.55 -4.28 22.67
C ASN A 307 -6.03 -4.02 24.10
N SER A 308 -7.06 -3.19 24.25
CA SER A 308 -7.75 -2.94 25.51
C SER A 308 -9.08 -3.67 25.54
N VAL A 309 -9.21 -4.69 26.40
CA VAL A 309 -10.38 -5.59 26.45
C VAL A 309 -11.04 -5.51 27.82
N VAL A 310 -12.36 -5.31 27.87
CA VAL A 310 -13.13 -5.25 29.13
C VAL A 310 -14.40 -6.11 29.09
N GLY A 311 -14.68 -6.85 30.16
CA GLY A 311 -15.91 -7.64 30.35
C GLY A 311 -15.65 -9.05 30.90
N GLU A 312 -16.59 -9.97 30.78
CA GLU A 312 -16.49 -11.31 31.39
C GLU A 312 -15.90 -12.36 30.42
N ASP A 313 -15.19 -13.35 30.97
CA ASP A 313 -14.65 -14.52 30.25
C ASP A 313 -13.73 -14.17 29.06
N ASN A 314 -12.71 -13.34 29.32
CA ASN A 314 -11.74 -12.94 28.30
C ASN A 314 -10.62 -13.98 28.14
N SER A 315 -10.26 -14.32 26.90
CA SER A 315 -9.13 -15.22 26.58
C SER A 315 -8.13 -14.53 25.66
N VAL A 316 -6.86 -14.48 26.07
CA VAL A 316 -5.75 -13.97 25.26
C VAL A 316 -4.77 -15.12 25.02
N ARG A 317 -4.31 -15.31 23.77
CA ARG A 317 -3.52 -16.50 23.43
C ARG A 317 -2.63 -16.39 22.20
N ASN A 318 -1.69 -17.33 22.08
CA ASN A 318 -0.86 -17.56 20.88
C ASN A 318 0.01 -16.35 20.49
N GLY A 319 0.89 -15.89 21.38
CA GLY A 319 1.79 -14.76 21.07
C GLY A 319 1.09 -13.40 21.06
N SER A 320 -0.01 -13.26 21.81
CA SER A 320 -0.73 -11.99 21.94
C SER A 320 -0.15 -11.18 23.10
N ASP A 321 0.61 -10.13 22.76
CA ASP A 321 1.43 -9.39 23.71
C ASP A 321 0.92 -7.96 23.96
N GLY A 322 1.24 -7.37 25.12
CA GLY A 322 0.94 -5.96 25.43
C GLY A 322 -0.55 -5.62 25.65
N ASN A 323 -1.43 -6.61 25.76
CA ASN A 323 -2.87 -6.39 25.90
C ASN A 323 -3.25 -6.01 27.35
N ALA A 324 -4.20 -5.09 27.50
CA ALA A 324 -4.78 -4.67 28.77
C ALA A 324 -6.20 -5.22 28.92
N VAL A 325 -6.37 -6.24 29.76
CA VAL A 325 -7.61 -7.01 29.94
C VAL A 325 -8.21 -6.77 31.32
N ALA A 326 -9.50 -6.49 31.41
CA ALA A 326 -10.17 -6.33 32.69
C ALA A 326 -11.58 -6.97 32.78
N GLY A 327 -11.91 -7.55 33.93
CA GLY A 327 -13.21 -8.16 34.25
C GLY A 327 -13.08 -9.52 34.91
N ASP A 328 -14.15 -10.31 34.99
CA ASP A 328 -14.15 -11.62 35.66
C ASP A 328 -13.77 -12.74 34.69
N GLY A 329 -12.99 -13.73 35.13
CA GLY A 329 -12.70 -14.95 34.36
C GLY A 329 -11.66 -14.79 33.23
N ASN A 330 -10.64 -13.94 33.38
CA ASN A 330 -9.65 -13.73 32.33
C ASN A 330 -8.63 -14.89 32.25
N THR A 331 -8.27 -15.33 31.04
CA THR A 331 -7.31 -16.42 30.81
C THR A 331 -6.25 -16.03 29.78
N LEU A 332 -4.97 -16.09 30.16
CA LEU A 332 -3.81 -16.08 29.25
C LEU A 332 -3.37 -17.51 28.91
N ASN A 333 -2.95 -17.76 27.67
CA ASN A 333 -2.53 -19.09 27.23
C ASN A 333 -1.54 -19.08 26.05
N ASN A 334 -0.60 -20.04 25.99
CA ASN A 334 0.28 -20.30 24.84
C ASN A 334 1.09 -19.04 24.44
N ASP A 335 2.11 -18.69 25.22
CA ASP A 335 3.04 -17.57 24.94
C ASP A 335 2.35 -16.20 24.83
N ALA A 336 1.27 -15.94 25.59
CA ALA A 336 0.70 -14.59 25.67
C ALA A 336 1.45 -13.79 26.75
N ASP A 337 2.46 -13.02 26.34
CA ASP A 337 3.44 -12.38 27.22
C ASP A 337 3.18 -10.87 27.40
N ASP A 338 3.80 -10.26 28.42
CA ASP A 338 3.80 -8.80 28.61
C ASP A 338 2.39 -8.16 28.72
N ASN A 339 1.35 -8.92 29.13
CA ASN A 339 -0.03 -8.46 29.25
C ASN A 339 -0.37 -7.92 30.66
N LEU A 340 -1.37 -7.04 30.75
CA LEU A 340 -1.93 -6.51 31.99
C LEU A 340 -3.34 -7.05 32.23
N LEU A 341 -3.57 -7.79 33.32
CA LEU A 341 -4.87 -8.34 33.71
C LEU A 341 -5.40 -7.69 34.99
N ALA A 342 -6.70 -7.42 35.03
CA ALA A 342 -7.38 -6.93 36.23
C ALA A 342 -8.77 -7.57 36.44
N GLY A 343 -9.09 -7.99 37.67
CA GLY A 343 -10.45 -8.47 38.03
C GLY A 343 -10.45 -9.79 38.79
N GLU A 344 -11.58 -10.48 38.86
CA GLU A 344 -11.71 -11.73 39.64
C GLU A 344 -11.35 -12.96 38.77
N ALA A 345 -10.80 -14.00 39.40
CA ALA A 345 -10.53 -15.31 38.80
C ALA A 345 -9.63 -15.31 37.54
N ASN A 346 -8.50 -14.58 37.57
CA ASN A 346 -7.56 -14.58 36.46
C ASN A 346 -6.72 -15.86 36.40
N THR A 347 -6.48 -16.40 35.21
CA THR A 347 -5.61 -17.56 34.98
C THR A 347 -4.50 -17.22 34.01
N VAL A 348 -3.24 -17.43 34.40
CA VAL A 348 -2.06 -17.34 33.54
C VAL A 348 -1.52 -18.74 33.30
N ASN A 349 -1.38 -19.12 32.03
CA ASN A 349 -0.99 -20.48 31.64
C ASN A 349 0.06 -20.44 30.53
N ASP A 350 1.27 -20.95 30.76
CA ASP A 350 2.33 -20.99 29.72
C ASP A 350 2.53 -19.60 29.08
N SER A 351 2.73 -18.59 29.94
CA SER A 351 2.68 -17.16 29.62
C SER A 351 3.52 -16.36 30.63
N ASN A 352 4.37 -15.47 30.13
CA ASN A 352 5.45 -14.85 30.90
C ASN A 352 5.36 -13.33 30.99
N ARG A 353 6.02 -12.75 31.99
CA ARG A 353 6.18 -11.28 32.14
C ARG A 353 4.86 -10.49 32.23
N ASN A 354 3.76 -11.14 32.67
CA ASN A 354 2.45 -10.50 32.79
C ASN A 354 2.25 -9.80 34.15
N SER A 355 1.44 -8.75 34.16
CA SER A 355 1.03 -8.03 35.37
C SER A 355 -0.43 -8.33 35.68
N VAL A 356 -0.75 -8.96 36.81
CA VAL A 356 -2.08 -9.47 37.15
C VAL A 356 -2.54 -8.88 38.47
N VAL A 357 -3.75 -8.30 38.52
CA VAL A 357 -4.31 -7.71 39.74
C VAL A 357 -5.75 -8.17 40.00
N GLY A 358 -6.02 -8.71 41.19
CA GLY A 358 -7.38 -9.06 41.63
C GLY A 358 -7.43 -10.31 42.52
N GLU A 359 -8.60 -10.92 42.70
CA GLU A 359 -8.75 -12.06 43.62
C GLU A 359 -8.78 -13.41 42.89
N SER A 360 -8.29 -14.47 43.54
CA SER A 360 -8.26 -15.84 43.04
C SER A 360 -7.45 -16.03 41.75
N ASN A 361 -6.26 -15.43 41.66
CA ASN A 361 -5.41 -15.57 40.47
C ASN A 361 -4.69 -16.93 40.46
N ILE A 362 -4.60 -17.59 39.31
CA ILE A 362 -3.98 -18.91 39.14
C ILE A 362 -2.85 -18.81 38.11
N LEU A 363 -1.63 -19.15 38.50
CA LEU A 363 -0.46 -19.28 37.62
C LEU A 363 -0.14 -20.77 37.46
N ARG A 364 0.04 -21.24 36.22
CA ARG A 364 0.29 -22.67 35.95
C ARG A 364 1.05 -22.97 34.66
N ASN A 365 1.65 -24.16 34.63
CA ASN A 365 2.33 -24.76 33.47
C ASN A 365 3.39 -23.80 32.87
N ASP A 366 4.51 -23.62 33.56
CA ASP A 366 5.64 -22.80 33.12
C ASP A 366 5.30 -21.31 32.90
N ALA A 367 4.47 -20.73 33.77
CA ALA A 367 4.22 -19.29 33.77
C ALA A 367 5.31 -18.54 34.57
N GLU A 368 6.26 -17.90 33.89
CA GLU A 368 7.46 -17.31 34.47
C GLU A 368 7.45 -15.76 34.51
N ASP A 369 8.21 -15.15 35.42
CA ASP A 369 8.44 -13.70 35.50
C ASP A 369 7.16 -12.83 35.69
N ASN A 370 6.04 -13.38 36.14
CA ASN A 370 4.78 -12.64 36.29
C ASN A 370 4.70 -11.86 37.61
N GLN A 371 4.08 -10.67 37.58
CA GLN A 371 3.82 -9.82 38.74
C GLN A 371 2.32 -9.88 39.10
N VAL A 372 1.98 -10.47 40.25
CA VAL A 372 0.61 -10.76 40.67
C VAL A 372 0.28 -10.03 41.97
N ALA A 373 -0.89 -9.41 42.07
CA ALA A 373 -1.36 -8.76 43.30
C ALA A 373 -2.84 -9.06 43.60
N GLY A 374 -3.16 -9.34 44.86
CA GLY A 374 -4.52 -9.55 45.39
C GLY A 374 -4.62 -10.84 46.21
N ASN A 375 -5.83 -11.30 46.55
CA ASN A 375 -5.99 -12.35 47.56
C ASN A 375 -6.22 -13.73 46.93
N GLN A 376 -5.87 -14.80 47.65
CA GLN A 376 -6.12 -16.20 47.25
C GLN A 376 -5.41 -16.60 45.95
N ASN A 377 -4.19 -16.13 45.75
CA ASN A 377 -3.42 -16.48 44.55
C ASN A 377 -2.84 -17.90 44.67
N ILE A 378 -2.82 -18.63 43.57
CA ILE A 378 -2.26 -19.97 43.45
C ILE A 378 -1.13 -19.94 42.43
N VAL A 379 0.07 -20.33 42.84
CA VAL A 379 1.23 -20.56 41.97
C VAL A 379 1.48 -22.07 41.91
N ASN A 380 1.44 -22.66 40.71
CA ASN A 380 1.49 -24.10 40.53
C ASN A 380 2.27 -24.51 39.29
N ASP A 381 3.46 -25.11 39.44
CA ASP A 381 4.33 -25.51 38.31
C ASP A 381 4.72 -24.26 37.50
N SER A 382 5.33 -23.27 38.18
CA SER A 382 5.57 -21.90 37.68
C SER A 382 6.62 -21.19 38.55
N ASP A 383 7.58 -20.52 37.91
CA ASP A 383 8.83 -20.05 38.52
C ASP A 383 9.04 -18.54 38.39
N ASP A 384 9.94 -17.96 39.20
CA ASP A 384 10.40 -16.57 39.10
C ASP A 384 9.29 -15.47 39.19
N ASN A 385 8.11 -15.80 39.73
CA ASN A 385 6.99 -14.86 39.83
C ASN A 385 7.04 -13.99 41.10
N VAL A 386 6.51 -12.77 41.03
CA VAL A 386 6.34 -11.85 42.17
C VAL A 386 4.86 -11.75 42.55
N VAL A 387 4.45 -12.33 43.67
CA VAL A 387 3.04 -12.42 44.12
C VAL A 387 2.83 -11.67 45.43
N ALA A 388 1.78 -10.83 45.52
CA ALA A 388 1.45 -10.08 46.72
C ALA A 388 -0.04 -10.17 47.11
N GLY A 389 -0.37 -10.20 48.41
CA GLY A 389 -1.72 -10.20 48.98
C GLY A 389 -1.94 -11.31 50.01
N SER A 390 -3.17 -11.61 50.44
CA SER A 390 -3.40 -12.60 51.50
C SER A 390 -3.82 -13.98 50.98
N GLU A 391 -3.53 -15.04 51.74
CA GLU A 391 -3.93 -16.44 51.48
C GLU A 391 -3.33 -17.01 50.18
N ASN A 392 -2.06 -16.72 49.88
CA ASN A 392 -1.40 -17.25 48.69
C ASN A 392 -0.93 -18.71 48.90
N GLU A 393 -1.10 -19.56 47.90
CA GLU A 393 -0.69 -20.95 47.88
C GLU A 393 0.38 -21.16 46.80
N VAL A 394 1.52 -21.77 47.15
CA VAL A 394 2.61 -22.13 46.22
C VAL A 394 2.84 -23.63 46.30
N ARG A 395 2.79 -24.32 45.15
CA ARG A 395 2.88 -25.79 45.09
C ARG A 395 3.45 -26.35 43.79
N SER A 396 3.75 -27.66 43.79
CA SER A 396 4.04 -28.48 42.61
C SER A 396 5.27 -28.01 41.82
N ASN A 397 6.44 -27.95 42.47
CA ASN A 397 7.73 -27.51 41.90
C ASN A 397 7.77 -26.03 41.46
N SER A 398 7.01 -25.16 42.10
CA SER A 398 7.10 -23.71 41.88
C SER A 398 8.30 -23.10 42.62
N ASP A 399 9.34 -22.73 41.87
CA ASP A 399 10.64 -22.29 42.37
C ASP A 399 10.89 -20.77 42.22
N ALA A 400 11.75 -20.22 43.08
CA ALA A 400 12.28 -18.85 42.95
C ALA A 400 11.25 -17.70 42.96
N ASN A 401 10.02 -17.94 43.43
CA ASN A 401 8.96 -16.93 43.50
C ASN A 401 9.12 -15.99 44.70
N GLN A 402 8.79 -14.71 44.54
CA GLN A 402 8.76 -13.69 45.59
C GLN A 402 7.33 -13.45 46.06
N ILE A 403 6.96 -13.93 47.25
CA ILE A 403 5.61 -13.87 47.82
C ILE A 403 5.51 -12.83 48.95
N ALA A 404 4.44 -12.04 49.01
CA ALA A 404 4.22 -11.06 50.07
C ALA A 404 2.76 -11.02 50.58
N GLY A 405 2.54 -10.79 51.87
CA GLY A 405 1.22 -10.60 52.51
C GLY A 405 0.92 -11.63 53.62
N SER A 406 -0.34 -11.92 53.93
CA SER A 406 -0.70 -12.71 55.14
C SER A 406 -1.28 -14.07 54.82
N GLY A 407 -0.88 -15.12 55.53
CA GLY A 407 -1.44 -16.48 55.41
C GLY A 407 -0.92 -17.25 54.19
N ASN A 408 0.35 -17.07 53.83
CA ASN A 408 0.95 -17.74 52.67
C ASN A 408 1.34 -19.18 53.02
N GLU A 409 1.06 -20.14 52.15
CA GLU A 409 1.31 -21.57 52.32
C GLU A 409 2.18 -22.11 51.17
N LEU A 410 3.30 -22.77 51.51
CA LEU A 410 4.24 -23.43 50.59
C LEU A 410 4.20 -24.96 50.82
N THR A 411 4.04 -25.73 49.74
CA THR A 411 3.93 -27.20 49.76
C THR A 411 4.52 -27.84 48.48
N ASP A 412 4.66 -29.17 48.45
CA ASP A 412 4.91 -29.98 47.24
C ASP A 412 6.15 -29.53 46.40
N ASP A 413 7.36 -29.66 46.98
CA ASP A 413 8.66 -29.40 46.34
C ASP A 413 8.88 -27.96 45.81
N SER A 414 8.29 -26.94 46.45
CA SER A 414 8.44 -25.53 46.08
C SER A 414 9.66 -24.86 46.75
N ASP A 415 10.77 -24.71 46.00
CA ASP A 415 12.07 -24.31 46.54
C ASP A 415 12.50 -22.87 46.18
N ARG A 416 13.47 -22.31 46.91
CA ARG A 416 14.09 -20.99 46.63
C ARG A 416 13.13 -19.79 46.61
N ASN A 417 11.92 -19.92 47.15
CA ASN A 417 10.92 -18.86 47.22
C ASN A 417 11.21 -17.87 48.35
N THR A 418 10.97 -16.58 48.14
CA THR A 418 11.12 -15.52 49.15
C THR A 418 9.75 -15.01 49.60
N VAL A 419 9.32 -15.34 50.81
CA VAL A 419 8.00 -15.04 51.39
C VAL A 419 8.09 -13.96 52.49
N SER A 420 7.20 -12.96 52.50
CA SER A 420 7.19 -11.87 53.50
C SER A 420 5.78 -11.51 54.00
N GLY A 421 5.55 -11.35 55.30
CA GLY A 421 4.29 -10.87 55.90
C GLY A 421 3.87 -11.62 57.18
N THR A 422 2.62 -12.03 57.37
CA THR A 422 2.19 -12.64 58.66
C THR A 422 1.58 -14.02 58.49
N GLU A 423 1.79 -14.94 59.44
CA GLU A 423 1.20 -16.28 59.43
C GLU A 423 1.63 -17.14 58.22
N ASN A 424 2.91 -17.10 57.84
CA ASN A 424 3.45 -17.91 56.74
C ASN A 424 3.71 -19.36 57.20
N VAL A 425 3.39 -20.33 56.34
CA VAL A 425 3.56 -21.77 56.58
C VAL A 425 4.38 -22.39 55.45
N ALA A 426 5.42 -23.16 55.79
CA ALA A 426 6.15 -24.02 54.85
C ALA A 426 6.16 -25.47 55.36
N SER A 427 5.82 -26.42 54.48
CA SER A 427 5.72 -27.85 54.83
C SER A 427 5.94 -28.75 53.61
N LEU A 428 6.07 -30.07 53.82
CA LEU A 428 6.11 -31.09 52.75
C LEU A 428 7.24 -30.85 51.72
N ASP A 429 8.49 -30.89 52.18
CA ASP A 429 9.69 -30.84 51.32
C ASP A 429 9.86 -29.51 50.53
N SER A 430 9.40 -28.38 51.07
CA SER A 430 9.66 -27.03 50.51
C SER A 430 10.94 -26.42 51.09
N ASP A 431 12.07 -26.57 50.41
CA ASP A 431 13.41 -26.29 50.91
C ASP A 431 14.01 -24.98 50.34
N ASN A 432 15.08 -24.47 50.97
CA ASN A 432 15.81 -23.27 50.50
C ASN A 432 14.98 -21.97 50.41
N ASN A 433 13.83 -21.86 51.08
CA ASN A 433 12.95 -20.69 51.04
C ASN A 433 13.34 -19.61 52.08
N VAL A 434 13.04 -18.34 51.82
CA VAL A 434 13.29 -17.20 52.72
C VAL A 434 11.95 -16.66 53.24
N LEU A 435 11.56 -16.93 54.49
CA LEU A 435 10.32 -16.44 55.13
C LEU A 435 10.58 -15.22 56.03
N SER A 436 9.72 -14.19 56.00
CA SER A 436 9.86 -12.96 56.79
C SER A 436 8.52 -12.45 57.35
N GLY A 437 8.54 -11.76 58.51
CA GLY A 437 7.40 -11.19 59.25
C GLY A 437 6.83 -12.09 60.37
N SER A 438 5.64 -11.84 60.93
CA SER A 438 5.25 -12.43 62.24
C SER A 438 4.37 -13.68 62.17
N GLY A 439 4.72 -14.73 62.92
CA GLY A 439 3.91 -15.95 63.06
C GLY A 439 4.26 -17.05 62.08
N ASN A 440 5.55 -17.22 61.76
CA ASN A 440 6.01 -18.23 60.80
C ASN A 440 6.06 -19.63 61.45
N THR A 441 5.59 -20.64 60.72
CA THR A 441 5.59 -22.05 61.16
C THR A 441 6.31 -22.92 60.12
N LEU A 442 7.27 -23.73 60.56
CA LEU A 442 7.99 -24.69 59.71
C LEU A 442 7.78 -26.11 60.24
N SER A 443 7.44 -27.03 59.35
CA SER A 443 7.20 -28.44 59.67
C SER A 443 7.72 -29.36 58.58
N GLY A 444 8.91 -29.96 58.78
CA GLY A 444 9.53 -30.90 57.84
C GLY A 444 10.01 -30.24 56.54
N ALA A 445 10.71 -29.10 56.68
CA ALA A 445 11.30 -28.33 55.59
C ALA A 445 12.73 -27.90 56.00
N ASP A 446 13.68 -28.00 55.07
CA ASP A 446 15.12 -27.89 55.30
C ASP A 446 15.74 -26.64 54.60
N ASP A 447 16.85 -26.13 55.14
CA ASP A 447 17.66 -25.02 54.59
C ASP A 447 16.92 -23.66 54.37
N ASN A 448 15.82 -23.39 55.09
CA ASN A 448 15.03 -22.16 54.96
C ASN A 448 15.51 -21.00 55.87
N ALA A 449 15.49 -19.75 55.40
CA ALA A 449 15.81 -18.55 56.20
C ALA A 449 14.55 -17.80 56.67
N VAL A 450 14.24 -17.78 57.96
CA VAL A 450 12.99 -17.32 58.59
C VAL A 450 13.21 -16.09 59.49
N THR A 451 12.43 -15.02 59.40
CA THR A 451 12.64 -13.78 60.20
C THR A 451 11.31 -13.17 60.71
N GLY A 452 11.22 -12.64 61.94
CA GLY A 452 10.08 -11.88 62.53
C GLY A 452 9.62 -12.31 63.96
N ARG A 453 8.61 -11.64 64.56
CA ARG A 453 8.42 -11.56 66.05
C ARG A 453 8.32 -12.90 66.83
N THR A 454 7.71 -13.93 66.25
CA THR A 454 7.49 -15.26 66.85
C THR A 454 7.63 -16.32 65.76
N ASN A 455 8.54 -17.28 65.95
CA ASN A 455 8.80 -18.37 65.01
C ASN A 455 8.80 -19.72 65.76
N ASP A 456 8.12 -20.71 65.20
CA ASP A 456 8.06 -22.09 65.72
C ASP A 456 8.61 -23.05 64.66
N VAL A 457 9.69 -23.78 65.01
CA VAL A 457 10.42 -24.66 64.09
C VAL A 457 10.47 -26.07 64.69
N ALA A 458 9.87 -27.03 63.98
CA ALA A 458 9.84 -28.44 64.35
C ALA A 458 10.36 -29.32 63.21
N ASP A 459 11.24 -30.27 63.54
CA ASP A 459 11.70 -31.35 62.65
C ASP A 459 12.40 -30.91 61.34
N GLY A 460 13.03 -29.72 61.29
CA GLY A 460 13.82 -29.23 60.14
C GLY A 460 15.34 -29.11 60.38
N PHE A 461 16.13 -29.24 59.32
CA PHE A 461 17.60 -29.22 59.28
C PHE A 461 18.10 -27.98 58.51
N GLY A 462 19.11 -27.26 59.03
CA GLY A 462 19.78 -26.17 58.28
C GLY A 462 19.08 -24.79 58.21
N ASN A 463 18.03 -24.54 59.00
CA ASN A 463 17.21 -23.32 58.89
C ASN A 463 17.79 -22.09 59.64
N ASN A 464 17.67 -20.88 59.08
CA ASN A 464 18.16 -19.59 59.62
C ASN A 464 17.01 -18.68 60.11
N VAL A 465 16.62 -18.80 61.38
CA VAL A 465 15.52 -18.14 62.11
C VAL A 465 15.91 -16.82 62.83
N SER A 466 15.05 -15.79 62.90
CA SER A 466 15.27 -14.58 63.72
C SER A 466 13.96 -13.91 64.20
N GLY A 467 13.86 -13.30 65.40
CA GLY A 467 12.62 -12.87 66.08
C GLY A 467 12.73 -12.61 67.60
N PHE A 468 11.83 -11.89 68.30
CA PHE A 468 12.01 -11.58 69.75
C PHE A 468 11.94 -12.84 70.65
N ASP A 469 11.06 -13.79 70.33
CA ASP A 469 10.89 -15.08 71.02
C ASP A 469 10.99 -16.23 70.00
N ASN A 470 12.09 -16.99 70.00
CA ASN A 470 12.29 -18.17 69.13
C ASN A 470 12.40 -19.45 69.97
N THR A 471 11.67 -20.50 69.60
CA THR A 471 11.69 -21.80 70.29
C THR A 471 12.11 -22.90 69.32
N LEU A 472 13.23 -23.58 69.60
CA LEU A 472 13.67 -24.78 68.87
C LEU A 472 13.53 -26.02 69.78
N ASN A 473 12.81 -27.03 69.31
CA ASN A 473 12.55 -28.28 70.05
C ASN A 473 13.51 -29.41 69.62
N SER A 474 13.45 -30.57 70.31
CA SER A 474 14.38 -31.68 70.07
C SER A 474 14.22 -32.29 68.68
N GLY A 475 15.29 -32.28 67.87
CA GLY A 475 15.31 -32.82 66.51
C GLY A 475 15.89 -31.85 65.46
N SER A 476 16.08 -30.59 65.82
CA SER A 476 16.54 -29.52 64.91
C SER A 476 18.06 -29.27 65.05
N ASP A 477 18.86 -29.77 64.11
CA ASP A 477 20.32 -29.60 64.07
C ASP A 477 20.74 -28.56 62.99
N ALA A 478 21.86 -27.85 63.20
CA ALA A 478 22.46 -26.87 62.26
C ALA A 478 21.63 -25.59 61.96
N ASN A 479 20.87 -25.07 62.92
CA ASN A 479 19.99 -23.90 62.72
C ASN A 479 20.61 -22.58 63.26
N LEU A 480 20.33 -21.43 62.63
CA LEU A 480 20.72 -20.06 63.05
C LEU A 480 19.50 -19.33 63.66
N VAL A 481 19.58 -18.63 64.81
CA VAL A 481 18.42 -18.16 65.64
C VAL A 481 18.68 -16.80 66.36
N THR A 482 18.23 -15.63 65.87
CA THR A 482 18.48 -14.31 66.57
C THR A 482 17.22 -13.65 67.19
N GLY A 483 17.29 -12.88 68.29
CA GLY A 483 16.16 -12.49 69.18
C GLY A 483 16.47 -11.94 70.59
N GLY A 484 15.48 -11.42 71.34
CA GLY A 484 15.73 -10.77 72.65
C GLY A 484 16.23 -11.71 73.76
N ALA A 485 15.70 -12.93 73.82
CA ALA A 485 16.17 -14.01 74.68
C ALA A 485 16.09 -15.35 73.93
N ASN A 486 17.22 -16.05 73.76
CA ASN A 486 17.27 -17.32 73.04
C ASN A 486 17.82 -18.42 73.96
N THR A 487 17.19 -19.61 73.96
CA THR A 487 17.62 -20.78 74.75
C THR A 487 17.89 -21.94 73.80
N LEU A 488 19.15 -22.40 73.71
CA LEU A 488 19.60 -23.41 72.74
C LEU A 488 20.25 -24.63 73.41
N THR A 489 19.99 -25.83 72.86
CA THR A 489 20.67 -27.10 73.21
C THR A 489 20.85 -27.94 71.94
N GLY A 490 22.10 -28.21 71.52
CA GLY A 490 22.49 -28.97 70.32
C GLY A 490 23.89 -28.60 69.79
N ASP A 491 24.34 -29.21 68.69
CA ASP A 491 25.64 -28.93 68.03
C ASP A 491 25.45 -28.10 66.73
N SER A 492 26.42 -27.25 66.36
CA SER A 492 26.42 -26.42 65.13
C SER A 492 25.29 -25.37 65.00
N ASN A 493 24.78 -24.83 66.11
CA ASN A 493 23.70 -23.82 66.08
C ASN A 493 24.24 -22.38 66.21
N ILE A 494 23.60 -21.41 65.56
CA ILE A 494 23.97 -19.98 65.64
C ILE A 494 22.87 -19.20 66.38
N THR A 495 23.15 -18.23 67.26
CA THR A 495 22.13 -17.50 68.05
C THR A 495 22.46 -16.02 68.33
N GLY A 496 21.50 -15.12 68.65
CA GLY A 496 21.86 -13.79 69.19
C GLY A 496 20.77 -12.95 69.91
N GLY A 497 21.09 -12.19 70.97
CA GLY A 497 20.25 -11.40 71.90
C GLY A 497 21.04 -10.67 72.99
N ASP A 498 20.42 -9.84 73.86
CA ASP A 498 21.15 -9.01 74.87
C ASP A 498 21.98 -9.84 75.87
N SER A 499 21.64 -11.12 76.05
CA SER A 499 22.41 -12.08 76.86
C SER A 499 22.28 -13.49 76.29
N ASN A 500 23.40 -14.06 75.80
CA ASN A 500 23.44 -15.43 75.28
C ASN A 500 24.42 -16.29 76.09
N ALA A 501 24.03 -17.53 76.42
CA ALA A 501 24.87 -18.49 77.14
C ALA A 501 24.92 -19.82 76.36
N VAL A 502 26.11 -20.17 75.86
CA VAL A 502 26.33 -21.34 74.98
C VAL A 502 27.51 -22.19 75.46
N THR A 503 27.43 -23.51 75.28
CA THR A 503 28.47 -24.49 75.64
C THR A 503 28.45 -25.64 74.63
N GLY A 504 29.56 -25.88 73.92
CA GLY A 504 29.73 -26.87 72.83
C GLY A 504 30.82 -26.45 71.83
N SER A 505 30.92 -27.09 70.66
CA SER A 505 31.87 -26.76 69.57
C SER A 505 31.15 -26.39 68.26
N ARG A 506 31.69 -25.48 67.43
CA ARG A 506 31.05 -24.90 66.21
C ARG A 506 29.74 -24.14 66.44
N ASN A 507 29.60 -23.51 67.60
CA ASN A 507 28.43 -22.67 67.90
C ASN A 507 28.76 -21.19 67.66
N ALA A 508 27.78 -20.42 67.20
CA ALA A 508 27.94 -19.00 66.88
C ALA A 508 26.94 -18.12 67.64
N LEU A 509 27.35 -16.95 68.15
CA LEU A 509 26.61 -16.13 69.12
C LEU A 509 26.60 -14.63 68.75
N SER A 510 25.56 -13.85 69.06
CA SER A 510 25.52 -12.37 68.90
C SER A 510 24.84 -11.59 70.06
N GLY A 511 25.47 -10.63 70.74
CA GLY A 511 24.90 -9.92 71.92
C GLY A 511 25.83 -8.95 72.66
N GLY A 512 25.33 -8.15 73.61
CA GLY A 512 26.10 -7.07 74.26
C GLY A 512 27.29 -7.51 75.13
N SER A 513 27.38 -8.80 75.49
CA SER A 513 28.53 -9.38 76.20
C SER A 513 28.62 -10.90 75.95
N ASN A 514 29.64 -11.35 75.21
CA ASN A 514 29.84 -12.76 74.84
C ASN A 514 31.18 -13.30 75.38
N ALA A 515 31.14 -14.46 76.04
CA ALA A 515 32.32 -15.13 76.59
C ALA A 515 32.51 -16.51 75.94
N VAL A 516 33.60 -16.67 75.17
CA VAL A 516 33.86 -17.84 74.30
C VAL A 516 35.23 -18.46 74.60
N VAL A 517 35.32 -19.78 74.80
CA VAL A 517 36.58 -20.52 75.09
C VAL A 517 36.58 -21.89 74.37
N GLY A 518 37.53 -22.12 73.46
CA GLY A 518 37.70 -23.36 72.66
C GLY A 518 38.18 -23.06 71.22
N ASP A 519 38.32 -24.07 70.36
CA ASP A 519 38.68 -23.93 68.92
C ASP A 519 37.40 -23.97 68.02
N ASP A 520 37.40 -23.34 66.85
CA ASP A 520 36.27 -23.26 65.87
C ASP A 520 34.96 -22.63 66.39
N ASN A 521 35.02 -21.52 67.16
CA ASN A 521 33.84 -20.84 67.74
C ASN A 521 33.64 -19.41 67.20
N ILE A 522 32.38 -18.91 67.11
CA ILE A 522 32.06 -17.54 66.66
C ILE A 522 31.33 -16.73 67.75
N GLY A 523 31.86 -15.56 68.16
CA GLY A 523 31.18 -14.64 69.10
C GLY A 523 31.08 -13.21 68.57
N ALA A 524 29.87 -12.65 68.46
CA ALA A 524 29.57 -11.35 67.86
C ALA A 524 28.95 -10.32 68.86
N GLY A 525 29.45 -9.10 69.01
CA GLY A 525 28.98 -8.14 70.02
C GLY A 525 29.95 -7.01 70.34
N SER A 526 29.68 -6.19 71.35
CA SER A 526 30.70 -5.24 71.86
C SER A 526 31.57 -5.90 72.92
N ASP A 527 32.89 -5.63 72.90
CA ASP A 527 33.90 -6.15 73.83
C ASP A 527 34.15 -7.68 73.77
N ASN A 528 34.55 -8.21 72.60
CA ASN A 528 34.88 -9.64 72.43
C ASN A 528 36.38 -9.93 72.65
N SER A 529 36.68 -10.99 73.40
CA SER A 529 38.05 -11.41 73.74
C SER A 529 38.27 -12.88 73.34
N VAL A 530 39.18 -13.12 72.37
CA VAL A 530 39.39 -14.43 71.70
C VAL A 530 40.89 -14.75 71.57
N THR A 531 41.32 -16.00 71.85
CA THR A 531 42.74 -16.42 71.84
C THR A 531 42.88 -17.90 71.43
N GLY A 532 43.64 -18.19 70.35
CA GLY A 532 43.86 -19.54 69.77
C GLY A 532 44.06 -19.48 68.24
N ASP A 533 44.07 -20.62 67.54
CA ASP A 533 44.12 -20.73 66.07
C ASP A 533 42.73 -21.10 65.50
N SER A 534 42.35 -20.63 64.29
CA SER A 534 41.06 -20.92 63.62
C SER A 534 39.77 -20.47 64.34
N ASN A 535 39.82 -19.35 65.06
CA ASN A 535 38.67 -18.78 65.80
C ASN A 535 38.01 -17.60 65.09
N ALA A 536 36.71 -17.30 65.37
CA ALA A 536 36.04 -16.10 64.86
C ALA A 536 35.42 -15.15 65.91
N ALA A 537 35.71 -13.85 65.79
CA ALA A 537 35.29 -12.80 66.75
C ALA A 537 34.71 -11.60 65.99
N SER A 538 33.49 -11.13 66.29
CA SER A 538 32.79 -10.07 65.55
C SER A 538 32.25 -8.92 66.42
N GLY A 539 32.26 -7.67 65.97
CA GLY A 539 31.58 -6.52 66.64
C GLY A 539 32.55 -5.40 67.07
N THR A 540 32.29 -4.57 68.09
CA THR A 540 33.13 -3.36 68.31
C THR A 540 34.31 -3.62 69.26
N SER A 541 35.53 -3.24 68.84
CA SER A 541 36.82 -3.40 69.52
C SER A 541 37.33 -4.84 69.73
N ASN A 542 37.76 -5.52 68.65
CA ASN A 542 38.31 -6.89 68.71
C ASN A 542 39.84 -6.93 68.58
N SER A 543 40.49 -7.74 69.41
CA SER A 543 41.96 -7.87 69.47
C SER A 543 42.40 -9.33 69.35
N VAL A 544 43.14 -9.67 68.27
CA VAL A 544 43.43 -11.07 67.89
C VAL A 544 44.89 -11.23 67.37
N ASN A 545 45.58 -12.32 67.76
CA ASN A 545 47.00 -12.60 67.49
C ASN A 545 47.24 -14.10 67.22
N GLY A 546 47.84 -14.48 66.08
CA GLY A 546 48.08 -15.88 65.66
C GLY A 546 48.10 -16.09 64.14
N SER A 547 47.92 -17.32 63.65
CA SER A 547 47.82 -17.66 62.21
C SER A 547 46.53 -18.44 61.92
N GLY A 548 45.82 -18.12 60.84
CA GLY A 548 44.58 -18.82 60.45
C GLY A 548 43.32 -18.36 61.18
N ASN A 549 43.27 -17.12 61.70
CA ASN A 549 42.15 -16.58 62.49
C ASN A 549 41.19 -15.70 61.65
N ASN A 550 39.88 -15.64 61.99
CA ASN A 550 38.85 -14.87 61.26
C ASN A 550 38.18 -13.77 62.14
N VAL A 551 38.56 -12.52 61.97
CA VAL A 551 38.20 -11.42 62.89
C VAL A 551 37.29 -10.44 62.17
N SER A 552 36.05 -10.22 62.62
CA SER A 552 35.12 -9.26 62.02
C SER A 552 34.66 -8.13 62.97
N GLY A 553 34.05 -7.03 62.49
CA GLY A 553 33.55 -5.93 63.33
C GLY A 553 34.31 -4.59 63.22
N THR A 554 34.05 -3.60 64.08
CA THR A 554 34.69 -2.25 63.97
C THR A 554 35.86 -2.08 64.93
N GLY A 555 37.03 -1.70 64.39
CA GLY A 555 38.26 -1.45 65.15
C GLY A 555 39.14 -2.69 65.31
N ASN A 556 39.44 -3.40 64.22
CA ASN A 556 40.24 -4.63 64.24
C ASN A 556 41.72 -4.36 63.93
N GLN A 557 42.62 -4.97 64.70
CA GLN A 557 44.08 -4.87 64.49
C GLN A 557 44.70 -6.27 64.43
N VAL A 558 45.38 -6.61 63.32
CA VAL A 558 45.86 -7.97 63.00
C VAL A 558 47.34 -7.96 62.58
N THR A 559 48.16 -8.92 63.06
CA THR A 559 49.58 -9.10 62.69
C THR A 559 49.95 -10.59 62.55
N GLY A 560 50.73 -10.96 61.51
CA GLY A 560 51.05 -12.37 61.15
C GLY A 560 50.47 -12.78 59.78
N GLY A 561 50.86 -13.94 59.22
CA GLY A 561 50.43 -14.39 57.88
C GLY A 561 49.28 -15.41 57.88
N TRP A 562 48.54 -15.49 56.77
CA TRP A 562 47.38 -16.39 56.53
C TRP A 562 46.15 -16.07 57.39
N ASN A 563 45.83 -14.80 57.58
CA ASN A 563 44.72 -14.35 58.44
C ASN A 563 43.56 -13.71 57.65
N ILE A 564 42.34 -13.74 58.19
CA ILE A 564 41.13 -13.11 57.61
C ILE A 564 40.59 -12.02 58.54
N ALA A 565 40.47 -10.77 58.06
CA ALA A 565 39.97 -9.62 58.83
C ALA A 565 38.79 -8.95 58.09
N SER A 566 37.68 -8.68 58.78
CA SER A 566 36.40 -8.21 58.20
C SER A 566 35.71 -7.11 59.06
N GLY A 567 34.76 -6.32 58.55
CA GLY A 567 34.04 -5.28 59.33
C GLY A 567 34.57 -3.84 59.18
N GLY A 568 34.21 -2.89 60.04
CA GLY A 568 34.15 -1.47 59.64
C GLY A 568 35.42 -0.61 59.71
N THR A 569 36.53 -1.11 60.25
CA THR A 569 37.87 -0.49 60.04
C THR A 569 38.95 -1.54 60.24
N ASN A 570 39.70 -1.86 59.19
CA ASN A 570 40.73 -2.91 59.19
C ASN A 570 42.07 -2.38 58.68
N VAL A 571 43.13 -2.60 59.45
CA VAL A 571 44.49 -2.12 59.14
C VAL A 571 45.48 -3.28 59.14
N VAL A 572 46.18 -3.48 58.02
CA VAL A 572 47.14 -4.57 57.80
C VAL A 572 48.47 -4.03 57.25
N ASN A 573 49.56 -4.17 58.02
CA ASN A 573 50.88 -3.57 57.69
C ASN A 573 52.03 -4.61 57.74
N SER A 574 53.05 -4.44 56.89
CA SER A 574 54.29 -5.27 56.85
C SER A 574 54.05 -6.79 56.75
N SER A 575 53.02 -7.20 56.00
CA SER A 575 52.50 -8.57 56.02
C SER A 575 52.07 -9.03 54.61
N ASN A 576 52.09 -10.35 54.36
CA ASN A 576 51.83 -10.94 53.03
C ASN A 576 50.85 -12.13 53.13
N TYR A 577 50.11 -12.42 52.06
CA TYR A 577 49.19 -13.57 51.90
C TYR A 577 47.96 -13.56 52.85
N ASN A 578 47.31 -12.41 53.02
CA ASN A 578 46.13 -12.25 53.87
C ASN A 578 44.85 -11.95 53.06
N ILE A 579 43.67 -12.27 53.64
CA ILE A 579 42.35 -11.95 53.06
C ILE A 579 41.70 -10.85 53.90
N VAL A 580 41.43 -9.69 53.31
CA VAL A 580 40.96 -8.50 54.05
C VAL A 580 39.67 -7.99 53.44
N THR A 581 38.61 -7.91 54.24
CA THR A 581 37.26 -7.57 53.77
C THR A 581 36.54 -6.60 54.71
N GLY A 582 35.36 -6.08 54.36
CA GLY A 582 34.63 -5.09 55.19
C GLY A 582 34.84 -3.62 54.75
N GLU A 583 34.62 -2.64 55.64
CA GLU A 583 34.65 -1.19 55.31
C GLU A 583 35.94 -0.51 55.83
N SER A 584 36.48 0.41 55.03
CA SER A 584 37.72 1.17 55.30
C SER A 584 38.94 0.27 55.48
N ASN A 585 39.38 -0.32 54.38
CA ASN A 585 40.53 -1.24 54.31
C ASN A 585 41.76 -0.51 53.77
N ALA A 586 42.78 -0.38 54.61
CA ALA A 586 44.03 0.30 54.26
C ALA A 586 45.18 -0.70 54.19
N ILE A 587 45.76 -0.85 52.99
CA ILE A 587 46.89 -1.74 52.71
C ILE A 587 48.08 -0.89 52.25
N SER A 588 49.19 -0.93 52.98
CA SER A 588 50.35 -0.07 52.73
C SER A 588 51.69 -0.71 53.17
N ASP A 589 52.81 0.01 52.96
CA ASP A 589 54.18 -0.35 53.39
C ASP A 589 54.77 -1.66 52.81
N ASN A 590 54.84 -1.78 51.48
CA ASN A 590 55.40 -2.95 50.75
C ASN A 590 54.67 -4.28 51.04
N SER A 591 53.36 -4.23 51.27
CA SER A 591 52.52 -5.40 51.55
C SER A 591 52.01 -6.01 50.24
N ASN A 592 52.50 -7.19 49.86
CA ASN A 592 52.32 -7.75 48.52
C ASN A 592 51.53 -9.08 48.53
N ASN A 593 50.83 -9.39 47.44
CA ASN A 593 50.08 -10.63 47.19
C ASN A 593 48.90 -10.87 48.16
N ASN A 594 48.07 -9.85 48.37
CA ASN A 594 46.91 -9.91 49.25
C ASN A 594 45.60 -9.88 48.43
N ALA A 595 44.54 -10.54 48.95
CA ALA A 595 43.21 -10.53 48.35
C ALA A 595 42.30 -9.61 49.19
N VAL A 596 41.90 -8.49 48.59
CA VAL A 596 41.24 -7.38 49.29
C VAL A 596 39.86 -7.20 48.68
N SER A 597 38.80 -7.31 49.48
CA SER A 597 37.43 -7.27 48.97
C SER A 597 36.45 -6.67 49.97
N GLY A 598 35.81 -5.56 49.64
CA GLY A 598 35.00 -4.81 50.62
C GLY A 598 34.78 -3.38 50.14
N SER A 599 34.55 -2.41 51.02
CA SER A 599 34.33 -1.01 50.64
C SER A 599 35.44 -0.07 51.16
N ASN A 600 35.77 0.95 50.35
CA ASN A 600 36.83 1.94 50.60
C ASN A 600 38.20 1.26 50.71
N ASN A 601 38.61 0.63 49.61
CA ASN A 601 39.88 -0.07 49.51
C ASN A 601 40.93 0.90 48.97
N THR A 602 41.85 1.30 49.83
CA THR A 602 42.94 2.21 49.49
C THR A 602 44.23 1.41 49.41
N VAL A 603 44.76 1.31 48.18
CA VAL A 603 46.02 0.61 47.88
C VAL A 603 47.00 1.64 47.34
N THR A 604 48.01 1.93 48.15
CA THR A 604 48.95 3.04 47.93
C THR A 604 50.40 2.61 48.23
N ASP A 605 51.35 3.52 47.98
CA ASP A 605 52.76 3.42 48.39
C ASP A 605 53.56 2.20 47.83
N ASN A 606 53.43 1.92 46.52
CA ASN A 606 54.12 0.82 45.82
C ASN A 606 53.70 -0.59 46.28
N SER A 607 52.44 -0.75 46.70
CA SER A 607 51.87 -2.04 47.11
C SER A 607 51.30 -2.77 45.89
N ASN A 608 52.07 -3.69 45.31
CA ASN A 608 51.82 -4.22 43.97
C ASN A 608 51.30 -5.67 43.98
N ASN A 609 50.66 -6.10 42.88
CA ASN A 609 50.16 -7.46 42.64
C ASN A 609 49.05 -7.90 43.61
N ASN A 610 48.06 -7.04 43.82
CA ASN A 610 46.92 -7.36 44.68
C ASN A 610 45.68 -7.63 43.82
N SER A 611 44.86 -8.61 44.23
CA SER A 611 43.53 -8.85 43.64
C SER A 611 42.54 -8.06 44.47
N VAL A 612 42.09 -6.95 43.90
CA VAL A 612 41.28 -5.95 44.59
C VAL A 612 39.90 -6.02 43.96
N SER A 613 38.93 -6.46 44.75
CA SER A 613 37.56 -6.64 44.31
C SER A 613 36.62 -5.91 45.26
N GLY A 614 35.34 -5.79 44.94
CA GLY A 614 34.43 -4.94 45.73
C GLY A 614 34.54 -3.46 45.36
N GLN A 615 34.24 -2.56 46.30
CA GLN A 615 33.85 -1.17 46.01
C GLN A 615 34.88 -0.10 46.43
N ASN A 616 34.98 0.97 45.64
CA ASN A 616 35.83 2.16 45.85
C ASN A 616 37.31 1.79 45.94
N ASN A 617 37.81 1.26 44.83
CA ASN A 617 39.19 0.85 44.66
C ASN A 617 39.97 2.07 44.17
N PHE A 618 40.55 2.76 45.14
CA PHE A 618 41.39 3.92 44.90
C PHE A 618 42.84 3.46 44.83
N VAL A 619 43.40 3.57 43.62
CA VAL A 619 44.75 3.12 43.29
C VAL A 619 45.52 4.32 42.76
N ASP A 620 46.52 4.77 43.54
CA ASP A 620 47.26 6.02 43.32
C ASP A 620 48.56 6.07 44.15
N PRO A 621 49.75 6.27 43.54
CA PRO A 621 50.21 5.62 42.32
C PRO A 621 50.55 4.16 42.62
N SER A 622 49.88 3.21 41.98
CA SER A 622 50.11 1.76 42.19
C SER A 622 49.75 0.93 40.96
N GLU A 623 50.53 -0.13 40.70
CA GLU A 623 50.53 -0.82 39.39
C GLU A 623 50.17 -2.32 39.49
N ASN A 624 49.63 -2.88 38.40
CA ASN A 624 49.37 -4.32 38.19
C ASN A 624 48.37 -4.93 39.19
N ASN A 625 47.22 -4.29 39.33
CA ASN A 625 46.13 -4.85 40.13
C ASN A 625 45.04 -5.41 39.20
N ASP A 626 44.51 -6.59 39.55
CA ASP A 626 43.32 -7.17 38.93
C ASP A 626 42.14 -6.58 39.69
N ILE A 627 41.70 -5.41 39.20
CA ILE A 627 40.71 -4.62 39.88
C ILE A 627 39.38 -4.97 39.28
N SER A 628 38.74 -5.97 39.85
CA SER A 628 37.41 -6.37 39.42
C SER A 628 36.37 -5.79 40.36
N GLY A 629 35.10 -5.91 40.02
CA GLY A 629 34.08 -5.20 40.77
C GLY A 629 34.09 -3.72 40.40
N ASP A 630 33.84 -2.85 41.38
CA ASP A 630 33.21 -1.56 41.08
C ASP A 630 33.96 -0.35 41.67
N GLY A 631 34.05 0.72 40.86
CA GLY A 631 34.60 2.00 41.28
C GLY A 631 36.13 2.02 41.25
N ASN A 632 36.68 1.78 40.07
CA ASN A 632 38.12 1.70 39.84
C ASN A 632 38.58 3.07 39.38
N THR A 633 38.88 3.90 40.38
CA THR A 633 39.47 5.23 40.19
C THR A 633 40.96 5.04 40.11
N VAL A 634 41.39 5.04 38.86
CA VAL A 634 42.76 4.81 38.49
C VAL A 634 43.29 6.18 38.06
N ILE A 635 43.91 6.90 38.98
CA ILE A 635 44.45 8.24 38.72
C ILE A 635 45.96 8.11 38.76
N ASP A 636 46.65 8.65 37.74
CA ASP A 636 48.09 8.46 37.51
C ASP A 636 48.54 6.98 37.59
N SER A 637 47.60 6.06 37.39
CA SER A 637 47.75 4.63 37.60
C SER A 637 47.31 3.94 36.32
N ASN A 638 47.97 2.86 35.93
CA ASN A 638 47.81 2.36 34.56
C ASN A 638 47.73 0.85 34.58
N SER A 639 47.14 0.27 33.52
CA SER A 639 47.16 -1.18 33.28
C SER A 639 46.47 -1.99 34.38
N ASN A 640 45.36 -1.46 34.88
CA ASN A 640 44.48 -2.25 35.69
C ASN A 640 43.60 -3.08 34.76
N ALA A 641 43.60 -4.39 34.98
CA ALA A 641 42.62 -5.29 34.38
C ALA A 641 41.33 -5.03 35.12
N VAL A 642 40.62 -4.04 34.62
CA VAL A 642 39.32 -3.76 35.15
C VAL A 642 38.30 -4.43 34.25
N SER A 643 38.29 -5.72 34.47
CA SER A 643 37.06 -6.46 34.39
C SER A 643 36.07 -5.93 35.42
N GLY A 644 34.79 -6.18 35.21
CA GLY A 644 33.79 -5.42 35.93
C GLY A 644 33.76 -3.98 35.44
N THR A 645 33.24 -3.10 36.29
CA THR A 645 32.63 -1.86 35.84
C THR A 645 33.41 -0.65 36.35
N ASN A 646 33.28 0.46 35.63
CA ASN A 646 33.66 1.79 36.07
C ASN A 646 35.15 2.01 36.22
N ASN A 647 35.59 2.51 35.09
CA ASN A 647 36.91 2.35 34.60
C ASN A 647 37.41 3.72 34.21
N THR A 648 37.39 4.57 35.23
CA THR A 648 37.86 5.94 35.18
C THR A 648 39.34 5.89 35.41
N ILE A 649 40.00 5.80 34.28
CA ILE A 649 41.33 6.33 34.19
C ILE A 649 41.05 7.80 33.81
N ASP A 650 41.56 8.74 34.58
CA ASP A 650 41.52 10.17 34.28
C ASP A 650 42.89 10.78 34.60
N GLY A 651 43.50 11.46 33.63
CA GLY A 651 44.98 11.56 33.51
C GLY A 651 45.62 10.23 33.10
N SER A 652 44.81 9.38 32.49
CA SER A 652 44.85 7.94 32.70
C SER A 652 43.77 7.46 31.71
N GLY A 653 43.99 6.53 30.79
CA GLY A 653 42.98 6.10 29.79
C GLY A 653 43.32 4.70 29.33
N ALA A 654 42.42 3.90 28.73
CA ALA A 654 42.70 2.47 28.46
C ALA A 654 42.24 1.47 29.52
N ASN A 655 41.08 1.73 30.09
CA ASN A 655 40.51 0.86 31.09
C ASN A 655 39.61 -0.06 30.29
N GLN A 656 40.04 -1.28 30.32
CA GLN A 656 39.60 -2.35 29.46
C GLN A 656 38.38 -2.96 30.11
N ILE A 657 37.21 -2.36 29.88
CA ILE A 657 35.95 -2.80 30.46
C ILE A 657 35.52 -4.08 29.74
N GLY A 658 36.13 -5.20 30.13
CA GLY A 658 35.97 -6.44 29.40
C GLY A 658 36.41 -6.34 27.93
N GLY A 659 37.72 -6.34 27.71
CA GLY A 659 38.33 -6.38 26.39
C GLY A 659 39.55 -5.47 26.27
N ASP A 660 40.55 -5.90 25.52
CA ASP A 660 41.93 -5.45 25.62
C ASP A 660 42.31 -4.18 24.82
N GLY A 661 42.25 -2.96 25.37
CA GLY A 661 43.12 -1.85 24.95
C GLY A 661 42.44 -0.51 24.70
N ASN A 662 41.63 -0.04 25.65
CA ASN A 662 40.53 0.87 25.34
C ASN A 662 40.74 2.31 25.77
N ASN A 663 41.56 3.04 25.02
CA ASN A 663 42.11 4.34 25.42
C ASN A 663 41.05 5.45 25.47
N ILE A 664 40.84 6.03 26.65
CA ILE A 664 39.81 7.02 27.00
C ILE A 664 40.56 8.21 27.58
N ILE A 665 40.85 9.22 26.75
CA ILE A 665 41.78 10.31 27.10
C ILE A 665 41.23 11.68 26.72
N ASP A 666 41.90 12.74 27.22
CA ASP A 666 41.54 14.13 26.95
C ASP A 666 40.08 14.46 27.31
N GLY A 667 39.61 13.89 28.44
CA GLY A 667 38.24 14.02 28.94
C GLY A 667 37.20 13.37 28.03
N SER A 668 37.56 12.26 27.37
CA SER A 668 36.64 11.48 26.51
C SER A 668 35.96 10.42 27.34
N ASP A 669 34.98 10.85 28.11
CA ASP A 669 34.47 10.11 29.24
C ASP A 669 33.31 9.19 28.82
N GLY A 670 33.01 8.17 29.63
CA GLY A 670 31.76 7.40 29.50
C GLY A 670 31.72 6.42 28.32
N ASN A 671 32.87 5.86 27.94
CA ASN A 671 32.95 4.94 26.81
C ASN A 671 32.85 3.47 27.25
N ALA A 672 31.89 2.74 26.70
CA ALA A 672 31.71 1.31 26.89
C ALA A 672 32.51 0.58 25.82
N VAL A 673 33.73 0.19 26.20
CA VAL A 673 34.67 -0.34 25.24
C VAL A 673 34.98 -1.77 25.57
N SER A 674 34.58 -2.64 24.65
CA SER A 674 34.85 -4.07 24.68
C SER A 674 35.59 -4.47 23.41
N GLY A 675 36.17 -5.67 23.41
CA GLY A 675 37.18 -5.97 22.41
C GLY A 675 38.41 -5.07 22.59
N ALA A 676 39.17 -4.81 21.53
CA ALA A 676 40.57 -4.45 21.66
C ALA A 676 41.05 -3.23 20.87
N GLY A 677 41.80 -2.34 21.50
CA GLY A 677 42.56 -1.29 20.80
C GLY A 677 41.74 -0.09 20.33
N ASN A 678 40.60 0.19 20.97
CA ASN A 678 39.79 1.33 20.59
C ASN A 678 40.31 2.62 21.25
N THR A 679 40.30 3.73 20.53
CA THR A 679 40.81 5.03 21.00
C THR A 679 39.72 6.09 20.91
N LEU A 680 39.45 6.75 22.03
CA LEU A 680 38.44 7.78 22.21
C LEU A 680 39.13 9.01 22.81
N SER A 681 39.09 10.11 22.06
CA SER A 681 39.89 11.31 22.33
C SER A 681 39.14 12.60 21.97
N GLY A 682 39.60 13.74 22.53
CA GLY A 682 39.04 15.05 22.22
C GLY A 682 37.56 15.18 22.57
N SER A 683 37.21 14.79 23.80
CA SER A 683 35.84 14.78 24.34
C SER A 683 34.86 13.95 23.50
N SER A 684 35.31 12.76 23.07
CA SER A 684 34.48 11.79 22.35
C SER A 684 33.77 10.88 23.34
N ASP A 685 32.59 11.32 23.74
CA ASP A 685 31.89 10.81 24.91
C ASP A 685 30.78 9.83 24.52
N PHE A 686 30.46 8.90 25.43
CA PHE A 686 29.28 8.02 25.34
C PHE A 686 29.22 7.10 24.13
N ASN A 687 30.36 6.53 23.74
CA ASN A 687 30.40 5.59 22.63
C ASN A 687 30.37 4.14 23.14
N ILE A 688 29.63 3.30 22.42
CA ILE A 688 29.71 1.84 22.56
C ILE A 688 30.63 1.36 21.46
N VAL A 689 31.82 0.90 21.85
CA VAL A 689 32.82 0.47 20.90
C VAL A 689 33.17 -0.98 21.18
N ALA A 690 32.89 -1.84 20.20
CA ALA A 690 33.15 -3.26 20.23
C ALA A 690 33.97 -3.66 19.00
N GLY A 691 34.69 -4.79 19.10
CA GLY A 691 35.64 -5.17 18.05
C GLY A 691 36.97 -4.50 18.31
N GLY A 692 37.66 -3.94 17.32
CA GLY A 692 38.96 -3.34 17.59
C GLY A 692 39.52 -2.30 16.63
N ASN A 693 40.54 -1.58 17.11
CA ASN A 693 41.21 -0.50 16.39
C ASN A 693 40.28 0.64 15.92
N ASN A 694 39.13 0.83 16.56
CA ASN A 694 38.24 1.93 16.19
C ASN A 694 38.74 3.25 16.82
N GLU A 695 38.73 4.32 16.04
CA GLU A 695 39.21 5.65 16.44
C GLU A 695 38.07 6.66 16.39
N LEU A 696 37.74 7.25 17.54
CA LEU A 696 36.73 8.29 17.67
C LEU A 696 37.40 9.56 18.24
N GLY A 697 37.30 10.65 17.49
CA GLY A 697 37.92 11.93 17.84
C GLY A 697 37.07 13.14 17.47
N GLY A 698 37.31 14.28 18.14
CA GLY A 698 36.75 15.57 17.72
C GLY A 698 35.31 15.86 18.16
N ASN A 699 34.90 15.45 19.36
CA ASN A 699 33.52 15.43 19.85
C ASN A 699 32.61 14.44 19.09
N SER A 700 33.15 13.26 18.75
CA SER A 700 32.40 12.19 18.10
C SER A 700 31.62 11.39 19.14
N ASN A 701 30.39 11.82 19.41
CA ASN A 701 29.62 11.38 20.58
C ASN A 701 28.47 10.45 20.20
N ASN A 702 28.05 9.58 21.13
CA ASN A 702 26.88 8.70 20.98
C ASN A 702 26.95 7.76 19.76
N ASN A 703 28.12 7.21 19.44
CA ASN A 703 28.26 6.28 18.34
C ASN A 703 28.21 4.82 18.84
N LEU A 704 27.55 3.97 18.06
CA LEU A 704 27.69 2.52 18.16
C LEU A 704 28.69 2.08 17.10
N VAL A 705 29.88 1.63 17.51
CA VAL A 705 30.95 1.24 16.60
C VAL A 705 31.34 -0.21 16.84
N GLY A 706 31.15 -1.05 15.83
CA GLY A 706 31.47 -2.46 15.84
C GLY A 706 32.43 -2.85 14.71
N GLY A 707 33.25 -3.87 14.94
CA GLY A 707 34.18 -4.39 13.91
C GLY A 707 35.56 -3.74 14.00
N GLU A 708 36.26 -3.56 12.88
CA GLU A 708 37.71 -3.30 12.86
C GLU A 708 38.12 -2.01 12.15
N GLY A 709 38.82 -1.10 12.83
CA GLY A 709 39.53 -0.01 12.15
C GLY A 709 38.64 1.13 11.63
N ASN A 710 37.45 1.32 12.19
CA ASN A 710 36.57 2.41 11.79
C ASN A 710 37.06 3.74 12.38
N GLN A 711 37.06 4.80 11.57
CA GLN A 711 37.56 6.14 11.92
C GLN A 711 36.42 7.15 11.87
N LEU A 712 36.08 7.72 13.02
CA LEU A 712 35.08 8.78 13.18
C LEU A 712 35.81 10.05 13.64
N GLY A 713 35.96 11.01 12.73
CA GLY A 713 36.64 12.28 12.98
C GLY A 713 35.72 13.49 12.91
N GLY A 714 36.18 14.62 13.46
CA GLY A 714 35.38 15.84 13.57
C GLY A 714 34.19 15.63 14.51
N ASN A 715 33.09 16.34 14.30
CA ASN A 715 31.89 16.19 15.14
C ASN A 715 30.99 15.04 14.63
N SER A 716 31.53 13.81 14.53
CA SER A 716 30.81 12.67 13.97
C SER A 716 29.99 11.95 15.04
N SER A 717 28.70 12.29 15.17
CA SER A 717 27.87 11.88 16.32
C SER A 717 26.58 11.17 15.92
N ASN A 718 26.07 10.30 16.82
CA ASN A 718 24.83 9.53 16.62
C ASN A 718 24.89 8.58 15.41
N ASN A 719 26.04 7.95 15.15
CA ASN A 719 26.21 7.01 14.03
C ASN A 719 26.21 5.56 14.51
N SER A 720 25.69 4.66 13.69
CA SER A 720 25.85 3.21 13.83
C SER A 720 26.80 2.72 12.76
N VAL A 721 28.00 2.30 13.15
CA VAL A 721 29.08 1.93 12.24
C VAL A 721 29.52 0.50 12.53
N VAL A 722 29.34 -0.40 11.56
CA VAL A 722 29.72 -1.81 11.69
C VAL A 722 30.52 -2.29 10.49
N GLY A 723 31.55 -3.10 10.73
CA GLY A 723 32.41 -3.64 9.67
C GLY A 723 33.83 -3.12 9.77
N SER A 724 34.52 -2.87 8.65
CA SER A 724 35.96 -2.58 8.67
C SER A 724 36.41 -1.34 7.88
N GLY A 725 37.32 -0.55 8.45
CA GLY A 725 37.98 0.54 7.73
C GLY A 725 37.06 1.66 7.23
N ASN A 726 35.86 1.81 7.80
CA ASN A 726 34.94 2.88 7.40
C ASN A 726 35.42 4.23 7.95
N SER A 727 35.33 5.29 7.15
CA SER A 727 35.78 6.64 7.48
C SER A 727 34.62 7.63 7.43
N LEU A 728 34.35 8.27 8.57
CA LEU A 728 33.32 9.28 8.76
C LEU A 728 33.99 10.61 9.16
N ASP A 729 33.62 11.70 8.51
CA ASP A 729 34.14 13.05 8.78
C ASP A 729 32.99 14.06 8.88
N ASN A 730 32.74 14.58 10.09
CA ASN A 730 31.61 15.46 10.44
C ASN A 730 30.22 14.89 10.08
N VAL A 731 30.03 13.59 10.32
CA VAL A 731 28.80 12.87 9.95
C VAL A 731 27.86 12.72 11.14
N GLN A 732 26.57 13.02 10.95
CA GLN A 732 25.55 12.81 11.96
C GLN A 732 24.47 11.82 11.52
N GLY A 733 23.95 11.02 12.44
CA GLY A 733 22.71 10.24 12.24
C GLY A 733 22.77 9.16 11.15
N SER A 734 23.97 8.65 10.82
CA SER A 734 24.15 7.74 9.69
C SER A 734 24.36 6.28 10.11
N ILE A 735 23.93 5.35 9.24
CA ILE A 735 24.16 3.91 9.39
C ILE A 735 25.20 3.50 8.34
N VAL A 736 26.33 2.97 8.78
CA VAL A 736 27.46 2.60 7.92
C VAL A 736 27.83 1.14 8.14
N GLY A 737 27.78 0.32 7.09
CA GLY A 737 28.03 -1.11 7.12
C GLY A 737 29.03 -1.57 6.05
N GLY A 738 29.86 -2.57 6.34
CA GLY A 738 30.76 -3.17 5.35
C GLY A 738 32.20 -2.66 5.45
N SER A 739 32.92 -2.50 4.33
CA SER A 739 34.37 -2.30 4.32
C SER A 739 34.87 -1.09 3.52
N ASN A 740 35.75 -0.26 4.08
CA ASN A 740 36.41 0.87 3.42
C ASN A 740 35.45 1.92 2.84
N ASN A 741 34.30 2.15 3.49
CA ASN A 741 33.35 3.17 3.02
C ASN A 741 33.78 4.58 3.49
N SER A 742 33.54 5.59 2.66
CA SER A 742 33.85 7.00 2.95
C SER A 742 32.56 7.81 3.05
N VAL A 743 32.25 8.37 4.22
CA VAL A 743 31.02 9.11 4.48
C VAL A 743 31.34 10.52 4.98
N ARG A 744 30.75 11.53 4.36
CA ARG A 744 30.89 12.95 4.74
C ARG A 744 29.56 13.69 4.88
N GLY A 745 28.45 13.04 4.53
CA GLY A 745 27.10 13.62 4.62
C GLY A 745 26.28 12.97 5.72
N ALA A 746 25.40 13.75 6.34
CA ALA A 746 24.55 13.33 7.45
C ALA A 746 23.35 12.48 7.00
N ASP A 747 22.68 11.82 7.95
CA ASP A 747 21.41 11.09 7.80
C ASP A 747 21.40 10.09 6.63
N SER A 748 22.52 9.39 6.42
CA SER A 748 22.71 8.51 5.27
C SER A 748 22.83 7.04 5.67
N LEU A 749 22.36 6.14 4.79
CA LEU A 749 22.61 4.70 4.85
C LEU A 749 23.69 4.34 3.85
N VAL A 750 24.82 3.80 4.32
CA VAL A 750 25.97 3.44 3.47
C VAL A 750 26.41 2.01 3.77
N VAL A 751 26.12 1.05 2.88
CA VAL A 751 26.43 -0.37 3.11
C VAL A 751 27.14 -0.99 1.90
N GLY A 752 28.39 -1.41 2.05
CA GLY A 752 29.13 -2.02 0.93
C GLY A 752 30.62 -2.07 1.10
N THR A 753 31.35 -2.21 -0.01
CA THR A 753 32.82 -2.16 -0.05
C THR A 753 33.27 -0.98 -0.90
N ASN A 754 34.14 -0.09 -0.40
CA ASN A 754 34.57 1.12 -1.11
C ASN A 754 33.40 2.04 -1.54
N ALA A 755 32.27 2.01 -0.83
CA ALA A 755 31.16 2.91 -1.10
C ALA A 755 31.46 4.34 -0.61
N SER A 756 30.96 5.37 -1.29
CA SER A 756 31.21 6.76 -0.95
C SER A 756 29.92 7.59 -0.92
N SER A 757 29.67 8.29 0.18
CA SER A 757 28.60 9.28 0.32
C SER A 757 29.15 10.64 0.74
N ASN A 758 28.96 11.67 -0.08
CA ASN A 758 29.44 13.04 0.23
C ASN A 758 28.31 14.04 0.54
N GLY A 759 27.04 13.68 0.34
CA GLY A 759 25.88 14.54 0.62
C GLY A 759 24.95 13.92 1.68
N ASN A 760 24.01 14.72 2.17
CA ASN A 760 23.09 14.32 3.24
C ASN A 760 21.91 13.49 2.70
N ASN A 761 21.28 12.66 3.53
CA ASN A 761 20.07 11.90 3.18
C ASN A 761 20.28 10.95 1.99
N ASN A 762 21.44 10.29 1.90
CA ASN A 762 21.77 9.38 0.83
C ASN A 762 21.51 7.91 1.21
N VAL A 763 21.22 7.08 0.21
CA VAL A 763 21.21 5.62 0.33
C VAL A 763 22.23 5.07 -0.65
N VAL A 764 23.33 4.52 -0.14
CA VAL A 764 24.46 4.01 -0.94
C VAL A 764 24.72 2.55 -0.57
N ILE A 765 24.40 1.60 -1.46
CA ILE A 765 24.51 0.17 -1.17
C ILE A 765 25.25 -0.56 -2.30
N GLY A 766 26.40 -1.18 -2.03
CA GLY A 766 27.15 -1.99 -3.03
C GLY A 766 28.66 -1.70 -3.12
N LEU A 767 29.39 -2.54 -3.87
CA LEU A 767 30.83 -2.40 -4.11
C LEU A 767 31.10 -1.15 -4.98
N GLY A 768 31.86 -0.16 -4.52
CA GLY A 768 32.22 1.02 -5.31
C GLY A 768 31.07 1.99 -5.62
N ALA A 769 29.90 1.81 -4.98
CA ALA A 769 28.74 2.68 -5.16
C ALA A 769 29.05 4.11 -4.66
N GLN A 770 28.63 5.12 -5.43
CA GLN A 770 28.99 6.53 -5.19
C GLN A 770 27.77 7.45 -5.25
N ALA A 771 27.59 8.25 -4.20
CA ALA A 771 26.65 9.36 -4.14
C ALA A 771 27.39 10.65 -3.77
N THR A 772 27.54 11.57 -4.73
CA THR A 772 28.36 12.79 -4.51
C THR A 772 27.57 14.01 -4.04
N GLN A 773 26.24 13.96 -4.10
CA GLN A 773 25.31 15.03 -3.69
C GLN A 773 24.29 14.48 -2.69
N SER A 774 23.49 15.36 -2.06
CA SER A 774 22.43 14.97 -1.11
C SER A 774 21.25 14.27 -1.79
N GLN A 775 20.39 13.57 -1.03
CA GLN A 775 19.13 12.97 -1.51
C GLN A 775 19.31 12.04 -2.73
N THR A 776 20.38 11.26 -2.73
CA THR A 776 20.76 10.35 -3.82
C THR A 776 20.64 8.89 -3.39
N ILE A 777 20.07 8.07 -4.27
CA ILE A 777 20.01 6.61 -4.12
C ILE A 777 20.96 5.98 -5.13
N ALA A 778 22.00 5.27 -4.66
CA ALA A 778 22.96 4.54 -5.46
C ALA A 778 23.08 3.10 -4.94
N ILE A 779 22.44 2.13 -5.61
CA ILE A 779 22.34 0.74 -5.16
C ILE A 779 22.84 -0.21 -6.26
N GLY A 780 23.92 -0.94 -6.02
CA GLY A 780 24.57 -1.85 -6.97
C GLY A 780 26.09 -1.64 -7.03
N SER A 781 26.82 -2.62 -7.59
CA SER A 781 28.27 -2.45 -7.80
C SER A 781 28.53 -1.35 -8.82
N ASP A 782 29.41 -0.41 -8.45
CA ASP A 782 29.83 0.74 -9.25
C ASP A 782 28.68 1.68 -9.69
N ALA A 783 27.53 1.61 -9.00
CA ALA A 783 26.41 2.53 -9.22
C ALA A 783 26.82 3.97 -8.85
N ASN A 784 26.63 4.92 -9.78
CA ASN A 784 27.09 6.30 -9.61
C ASN A 784 25.95 7.32 -9.76
N GLY A 785 25.52 7.89 -8.62
CA GLY A 785 24.68 9.07 -8.52
C GLY A 785 25.51 10.35 -8.42
N ASP A 786 25.87 10.91 -9.58
CA ASP A 786 26.83 12.02 -9.70
C ASP A 786 26.17 13.41 -9.50
N GLY A 787 24.86 13.55 -9.77
CA GLY A 787 24.07 14.76 -9.48
C GLY A 787 24.61 16.13 -9.97
N ARG A 788 25.62 16.20 -10.84
CA ARG A 788 26.37 17.44 -11.14
C ARG A 788 25.58 18.44 -11.99
N GLY A 789 24.70 19.25 -11.39
CA GLY A 789 24.03 20.38 -12.05
C GLY A 789 24.83 21.69 -11.98
N ALA A 790 24.91 22.44 -13.08
CA ALA A 790 25.38 23.82 -13.05
C ALA A 790 24.36 24.68 -12.28
N ALA A 791 24.75 25.16 -11.10
CA ALA A 791 23.98 25.97 -10.14
C ALA A 791 23.02 25.21 -9.19
N GLY A 792 23.58 24.67 -8.09
CA GLY A 792 23.08 24.87 -6.72
C GLY A 792 21.59 24.69 -6.39
N LEU A 793 20.88 23.70 -6.95
CA LEU A 793 19.53 23.30 -6.52
C LEU A 793 19.45 21.76 -6.41
N ALA A 794 18.73 21.30 -5.37
CA ALA A 794 18.67 19.96 -4.76
C ALA A 794 18.83 18.74 -5.70
N ALA A 795 19.67 17.79 -5.26
CA ALA A 795 19.84 16.49 -5.92
C ALA A 795 18.72 15.53 -5.51
N ASN A 796 18.31 14.66 -6.43
CA ASN A 796 17.24 13.66 -6.34
C ASN A 796 17.51 12.62 -7.44
N THR A 797 18.65 11.93 -7.37
CA THR A 797 19.03 10.95 -8.41
C THR A 797 18.85 9.54 -7.90
N VAL A 798 18.44 8.64 -8.79
CA VAL A 798 18.25 7.22 -8.51
C VAL A 798 19.11 6.43 -9.50
N ALA A 799 20.09 5.68 -9.01
CA ALA A 799 20.93 4.76 -9.78
C ALA A 799 20.88 3.38 -9.12
N ILE A 800 20.13 2.45 -9.70
CA ILE A 800 19.89 1.12 -9.12
C ILE A 800 20.23 0.03 -10.14
N GLY A 801 21.28 -0.75 -9.88
CA GLY A 801 21.83 -1.78 -10.75
C GLY A 801 23.36 -1.68 -10.86
N ASN A 802 24.03 -2.76 -11.26
CA ASN A 802 25.47 -2.75 -11.51
C ASN A 802 25.81 -1.85 -12.71
N ASP A 803 26.90 -1.08 -12.62
CA ASP A 803 27.37 -0.13 -13.65
C ASP A 803 26.34 0.95 -14.06
N THR A 804 25.40 1.29 -13.17
CA THR A 804 24.39 2.34 -13.43
C THR A 804 24.93 3.74 -13.25
N ILE A 805 24.47 4.69 -14.08
CA ILE A 805 24.94 6.07 -14.05
C ILE A 805 23.78 7.07 -14.15
N ALA A 806 23.56 7.85 -13.09
CA ALA A 806 22.63 8.99 -13.07
C ALA A 806 23.41 10.31 -12.83
N ARG A 807 23.63 11.12 -13.90
CA ARG A 807 24.65 12.19 -13.87
C ARG A 807 24.18 13.58 -13.43
N GLN A 808 22.89 13.89 -13.57
CA GLN A 808 22.35 15.25 -13.42
C GLN A 808 21.09 15.20 -12.54
N ALA A 809 20.64 16.35 -12.01
CA ALA A 809 19.48 16.43 -11.13
C ALA A 809 18.22 15.76 -11.74
N ASN A 810 17.45 15.06 -10.89
CA ASN A 810 16.23 14.31 -11.23
C ASN A 810 16.44 13.19 -12.27
N ALA A 811 17.66 12.71 -12.47
CA ALA A 811 17.93 11.58 -13.36
C ALA A 811 17.64 10.25 -12.64
N THR A 812 16.98 9.33 -13.33
CA THR A 812 16.67 7.98 -12.85
C THR A 812 17.27 6.94 -13.80
N ALA A 813 18.14 6.07 -13.29
CA ALA A 813 18.75 4.95 -13.99
C ALA A 813 18.47 3.65 -13.20
N LEU A 814 17.74 2.69 -13.79
CA LEU A 814 17.38 1.41 -13.17
C LEU A 814 17.67 0.25 -14.12
N GLY A 815 18.49 -0.73 -13.71
CA GLY A 815 18.90 -1.89 -14.50
C GLY A 815 20.41 -1.93 -14.79
N ASN A 816 21.00 -3.11 -14.99
CA ASN A 816 22.44 -3.25 -15.23
C ASN A 816 22.90 -2.39 -16.44
N GLY A 817 23.93 -1.58 -16.27
CA GLY A 817 24.47 -0.70 -17.31
C GLY A 817 23.53 0.42 -17.77
N ALA A 818 22.44 0.74 -17.04
CA ALA A 818 21.53 1.82 -17.41
C ALA A 818 22.17 3.20 -17.21
N ILE A 819 22.03 4.10 -18.20
CA ILE A 819 22.66 5.43 -18.21
C ILE A 819 21.62 6.54 -18.44
N ALA A 820 21.41 7.38 -17.43
CA ALA A 820 20.64 8.62 -17.47
C ALA A 820 21.59 9.83 -17.33
N SER A 821 22.03 10.41 -18.45
CA SER A 821 23.14 11.38 -18.47
C SER A 821 22.73 12.84 -18.30
N ARG A 822 21.43 13.16 -18.33
CA ARG A 822 20.92 14.53 -18.47
C ARG A 822 19.87 14.86 -17.41
N ARG A 823 19.56 16.14 -17.22
CA ARG A 823 18.57 16.59 -16.22
C ARG A 823 17.20 16.00 -16.53
N SER A 824 16.52 15.46 -15.53
CA SER A 824 15.19 14.83 -15.67
C SER A 824 15.16 13.72 -16.74
N SER A 825 16.28 13.02 -16.95
CA SER A 825 16.31 11.86 -17.87
C SER A 825 16.03 10.56 -17.12
N THR A 826 15.33 9.64 -17.77
CA THR A 826 14.91 8.36 -17.19
C THR A 826 15.39 7.22 -18.08
N ALA A 827 16.20 6.31 -17.54
CA ALA A 827 16.67 5.08 -18.19
C ALA A 827 16.26 3.88 -17.33
N VAL A 828 15.37 3.02 -17.82
CA VAL A 828 14.88 1.84 -17.10
C VAL A 828 15.00 0.61 -17.98
N GLY A 829 15.79 -0.37 -17.57
CA GLY A 829 16.08 -1.61 -18.29
C GLY A 829 17.58 -1.86 -18.45
N ASP A 830 17.95 -3.13 -18.56
CA ASP A 830 19.31 -3.61 -18.84
C ASP A 830 19.88 -2.92 -20.09
N GLY A 831 21.00 -2.23 -19.95
CA GLY A 831 21.66 -1.49 -21.03
C GLY A 831 20.89 -0.29 -21.60
N SER A 832 19.85 0.22 -20.92
CA SER A 832 19.08 1.38 -21.40
C SER A 832 19.87 2.70 -21.33
N HIS A 833 19.72 3.59 -22.32
CA HIS A 833 20.50 4.83 -22.44
C HIS A 833 19.62 6.05 -22.76
N ALA A 834 19.40 6.92 -21.78
CA ALA A 834 18.78 8.23 -21.93
C ALA A 834 19.85 9.34 -21.91
N THR A 835 20.48 9.59 -23.07
CA THR A 835 21.65 10.47 -23.17
C THR A 835 21.40 11.78 -23.92
N GLY A 836 20.27 11.86 -24.63
CA GLY A 836 20.04 12.85 -25.69
C GLY A 836 19.77 14.30 -25.30
N GLY A 837 19.51 14.58 -24.03
CA GLY A 837 19.27 15.93 -23.53
C GLY A 837 18.33 15.91 -22.33
N THR A 838 17.93 17.09 -21.87
CA THR A 838 16.93 17.22 -20.80
C THR A 838 15.64 16.49 -21.18
N GLY A 839 15.08 15.71 -20.25
CA GLY A 839 13.78 15.04 -20.42
C GLY A 839 13.79 13.80 -21.31
N ALA A 840 14.96 13.26 -21.68
CA ALA A 840 15.04 12.02 -22.45
C ALA A 840 14.57 10.82 -21.60
N THR A 841 13.73 9.95 -22.16
CA THR A 841 13.17 8.76 -21.50
C THR A 841 13.47 7.52 -22.34
N ALA A 842 14.16 6.53 -21.77
CA ALA A 842 14.46 5.24 -22.36
C ALA A 842 13.95 4.12 -21.42
N VAL A 843 12.98 3.33 -21.85
CA VAL A 843 12.36 2.25 -21.04
C VAL A 843 12.35 0.96 -21.83
N GLY A 844 13.07 -0.06 -21.39
CA GLY A 844 13.25 -1.36 -22.04
C GLY A 844 14.72 -1.77 -22.16
N MET A 845 14.97 -3.07 -22.29
CA MET A 845 16.31 -3.62 -22.53
C MET A 845 16.94 -2.96 -23.77
N GLU A 846 18.13 -2.38 -23.63
CA GLU A 846 18.88 -1.69 -24.68
C GLU A 846 18.10 -0.54 -25.37
N ALA A 847 17.09 0.06 -24.73
CA ALA A 847 16.38 1.21 -25.28
C ALA A 847 17.28 2.45 -25.34
N LEU A 848 17.27 3.20 -26.45
CA LEU A 848 18.16 4.33 -26.70
C LEU A 848 17.36 5.61 -26.96
N ALA A 849 17.40 6.57 -26.03
CA ALA A 849 16.86 7.92 -26.18
C ALA A 849 18.02 8.94 -26.30
N ASN A 850 18.52 9.12 -27.52
CA ASN A 850 19.70 9.92 -27.86
C ASN A 850 19.36 11.36 -28.36
N GLY A 851 18.08 11.71 -28.46
CA GLY A 851 17.63 13.09 -28.72
C GLY A 851 17.20 13.85 -27.46
N GLN A 852 17.14 15.18 -27.54
CA GLN A 852 16.58 16.01 -26.45
C GLN A 852 15.06 15.79 -26.38
N ALA A 853 14.51 15.58 -25.19
CA ALA A 853 13.10 15.21 -25.00
C ALA A 853 12.65 14.01 -25.87
N ALA A 854 13.57 13.08 -26.14
CA ALA A 854 13.29 11.85 -26.86
C ALA A 854 12.64 10.81 -25.94
N THR A 855 11.67 10.05 -26.44
CA THR A 855 11.00 8.98 -25.68
C THR A 855 11.11 7.64 -26.41
N ALA A 856 11.94 6.73 -25.91
CA ALA A 856 12.14 5.38 -26.44
C ALA A 856 11.56 4.36 -25.45
N VAL A 857 10.49 3.64 -25.81
CA VAL A 857 9.83 2.64 -24.96
C VAL A 857 9.73 1.31 -25.71
N GLY A 858 10.34 0.25 -25.19
CA GLY A 858 10.41 -1.08 -25.80
C GLY A 858 11.85 -1.56 -25.97
N ALA A 859 12.06 -2.88 -25.95
CA ALA A 859 13.40 -3.47 -26.09
C ALA A 859 14.04 -3.09 -27.44
N GLN A 860 15.26 -2.56 -27.40
CA GLN A 860 16.03 -2.07 -28.56
C GLN A 860 15.33 -0.94 -29.34
N SER A 861 14.38 -0.23 -28.72
CA SER A 861 13.82 0.98 -29.32
C SER A 861 14.90 2.06 -29.45
N ASN A 862 14.90 2.83 -30.54
CA ASN A 862 15.94 3.82 -30.83
C ASN A 862 15.34 5.14 -31.29
N VAL A 863 15.65 6.20 -30.55
CA VAL A 863 15.24 7.57 -30.84
C VAL A 863 16.47 8.46 -30.88
N SER A 864 16.91 8.81 -32.09
CA SER A 864 18.17 9.55 -32.28
C SER A 864 18.00 11.07 -32.35
N ALA A 865 16.78 11.59 -32.45
CA ALA A 865 16.51 12.99 -32.75
C ALA A 865 15.64 13.68 -31.69
N THR A 866 15.72 15.01 -31.66
CA THR A 866 14.97 15.85 -30.72
C THR A 866 13.46 15.69 -30.86
N ALA A 867 12.76 15.64 -29.72
CA ALA A 867 11.30 15.56 -29.63
C ALA A 867 10.67 14.40 -30.42
N ALA A 868 11.45 13.36 -30.74
CA ALA A 868 10.97 12.16 -31.41
C ALA A 868 10.54 11.11 -30.37
N SER A 869 9.67 10.19 -30.78
CA SER A 869 9.14 9.14 -29.91
C SER A 869 9.08 7.80 -30.63
N ALA A 870 9.53 6.73 -29.97
CA ALA A 870 9.42 5.35 -30.45
C ALA A 870 8.80 4.47 -29.36
N PHE A 871 7.72 3.75 -29.68
CA PHE A 871 7.03 2.81 -28.80
C PHE A 871 6.94 1.43 -29.47
N GLY A 872 7.56 0.41 -28.90
CA GLY A 872 7.59 -0.96 -29.42
C GLY A 872 9.02 -1.53 -29.53
N SER A 873 9.14 -2.86 -29.53
CA SER A 873 10.46 -3.49 -29.70
C SER A 873 11.04 -3.16 -31.09
N ASN A 874 12.31 -2.75 -31.14
CA ASN A 874 13.00 -2.31 -32.35
C ASN A 874 12.32 -1.13 -33.09
N ALA A 875 11.41 -0.39 -32.45
CA ALA A 875 10.84 0.82 -33.01
C ALA A 875 11.92 1.90 -33.15
N ASN A 876 11.97 2.59 -34.29
CA ASN A 876 13.03 3.53 -34.62
C ASN A 876 12.46 4.86 -35.13
N ALA A 877 12.66 5.93 -34.35
CA ALA A 877 12.31 7.30 -34.72
C ALA A 877 13.58 8.13 -34.85
N SER A 878 14.12 8.23 -36.07
CA SER A 878 15.48 8.74 -36.29
C SER A 878 15.58 10.24 -36.61
N ALA A 879 14.46 10.95 -36.74
CA ALA A 879 14.40 12.34 -37.22
C ALA A 879 13.55 13.25 -36.32
N LEU A 880 13.72 14.57 -36.47
CA LEU A 880 13.08 15.60 -35.65
C LEU A 880 11.55 15.42 -35.60
N SER A 881 10.99 15.34 -34.39
CA SER A 881 9.55 15.20 -34.16
C SER A 881 8.91 13.97 -34.85
N ALA A 882 9.69 12.93 -35.13
CA ALA A 882 9.20 11.69 -35.71
C ALA A 882 8.52 10.81 -34.64
N THR A 883 7.46 10.08 -35.01
CA THR A 883 6.76 9.14 -34.12
C THR A 883 6.69 7.75 -34.75
N ALA A 884 7.28 6.76 -34.10
CA ALA A 884 7.18 5.34 -34.48
C ALA A 884 6.44 4.54 -33.39
N LEU A 885 5.36 3.85 -33.72
CA LEU A 885 4.57 3.07 -32.77
C LEU A 885 4.28 1.68 -33.35
N GLY A 886 4.86 0.64 -32.76
CA GLY A 886 4.75 -0.75 -33.17
C GLY A 886 6.10 -1.47 -33.24
N GLU A 887 6.07 -2.80 -33.16
CA GLU A 887 7.27 -3.65 -33.36
C GLU A 887 7.89 -3.38 -34.74
N ASN A 888 9.19 -3.05 -34.79
CA ASN A 888 9.91 -2.69 -36.01
C ASN A 888 9.32 -1.51 -36.82
N ALA A 889 8.53 -0.62 -36.20
CA ALA A 889 8.07 0.61 -36.86
C ALA A 889 9.24 1.57 -37.12
N PHE A 890 9.31 2.18 -38.30
CA PHE A 890 10.40 3.08 -38.70
C PHE A 890 9.84 4.44 -39.14
N ALA A 891 10.12 5.49 -38.37
CA ALA A 891 9.83 6.89 -38.69
C ALA A 891 11.14 7.64 -38.94
N GLY A 892 11.60 7.63 -40.20
CA GLY A 892 12.91 8.12 -40.62
C GLY A 892 12.95 9.58 -41.07
N GLY A 893 11.79 10.18 -41.35
CA GLY A 893 11.68 11.56 -41.84
C GLY A 893 11.32 12.58 -40.76
N SER A 894 11.68 13.86 -40.97
CA SER A 894 11.25 14.94 -40.07
C SER A 894 9.72 15.03 -40.04
N ALA A 895 9.13 15.11 -38.85
CA ALA A 895 7.68 15.09 -38.63
C ALA A 895 6.97 13.89 -39.28
N SER A 896 7.66 12.75 -39.45
CA SER A 896 7.06 11.52 -39.97
C SER A 896 6.34 10.72 -38.87
N VAL A 897 5.33 9.96 -39.25
CA VAL A 897 4.51 9.14 -38.35
C VAL A 897 4.41 7.72 -38.93
N ALA A 898 4.79 6.71 -38.16
CA ALA A 898 4.69 5.30 -38.50
C ALA A 898 3.95 4.55 -37.39
N LEU A 899 2.68 4.16 -37.62
CA LEU A 899 1.81 3.49 -36.66
C LEU A 899 1.46 2.08 -37.16
N GLY A 900 1.89 1.04 -36.46
CA GLY A 900 1.68 -0.38 -36.77
C GLY A 900 3.00 -1.16 -36.88
N SER A 901 2.94 -2.49 -36.63
CA SER A 901 4.11 -3.37 -36.78
C SER A 901 4.66 -3.31 -38.20
N ARG A 902 5.97 -3.08 -38.34
CA ARG A 902 6.70 -2.92 -39.61
C ARG A 902 6.20 -1.76 -40.49
N SER A 903 5.50 -0.77 -39.92
CA SER A 903 5.16 0.46 -40.64
C SER A 903 6.43 1.26 -40.96
N PHE A 904 6.47 1.93 -42.12
CA PHE A 904 7.70 2.52 -42.65
C PHE A 904 7.42 3.89 -43.28
N ALA A 905 7.81 4.97 -42.60
CA ALA A 905 7.71 6.36 -43.05
C ALA A 905 9.11 6.98 -43.13
N SER A 906 9.78 6.89 -44.28
CA SER A 906 11.21 7.21 -44.39
C SER A 906 11.55 8.65 -44.73
N ASN A 907 10.58 9.45 -45.16
CA ASN A 907 10.80 10.81 -45.68
C ASN A 907 9.96 11.86 -44.94
N ALA A 908 10.33 13.14 -45.11
CA ALA A 908 9.73 14.24 -44.35
C ALA A 908 8.21 14.29 -44.55
N SER A 909 7.47 14.48 -43.44
CA SER A 909 6.01 14.52 -43.40
C SER A 909 5.32 13.25 -43.92
N GLY A 910 6.02 12.12 -44.00
CA GLY A 910 5.42 10.84 -44.36
C GLY A 910 4.58 10.26 -43.23
N ILE A 911 3.37 9.76 -43.55
CA ILE A 911 2.44 9.16 -42.58
C ILE A 911 2.11 7.75 -43.03
N ALA A 912 2.49 6.73 -42.27
CA ALA A 912 2.18 5.33 -42.51
C ALA A 912 1.36 4.77 -41.33
N ILE A 913 0.10 4.38 -41.57
CA ILE A 913 -0.81 3.86 -40.55
C ILE A 913 -1.33 2.49 -41.00
N GLY A 914 -0.95 1.44 -40.28
CA GLY A 914 -1.28 0.04 -40.56
C GLY A 914 -0.05 -0.87 -40.56
N SER A 915 -0.23 -2.16 -40.28
CA SER A 915 0.89 -3.11 -40.33
C SER A 915 1.47 -3.22 -41.74
N GLY A 916 2.78 -3.04 -41.86
CA GLY A 916 3.48 -3.01 -43.15
C GLY A 916 3.13 -1.83 -44.06
N ALA A 917 2.38 -0.82 -43.59
CA ALA A 917 2.10 0.39 -44.36
C ALA A 917 3.40 1.14 -44.65
N THR A 918 3.55 1.65 -45.87
CA THR A 918 4.80 2.22 -46.38
C THR A 918 4.56 3.58 -47.03
N ALA A 919 5.08 4.64 -46.41
CA ALA A 919 5.11 6.02 -46.91
C ALA A 919 6.55 6.43 -47.23
N ASN A 920 7.01 6.09 -48.44
CA ASN A 920 8.42 6.22 -48.84
C ASN A 920 8.78 7.56 -49.47
N ALA A 921 7.84 8.44 -49.72
CA ALA A 921 8.10 9.74 -50.38
C ALA A 921 7.74 10.92 -49.49
N GLN A 922 8.21 12.11 -49.87
CA GLN A 922 7.94 13.34 -49.11
C GLN A 922 6.44 13.65 -49.14
N GLY A 923 5.85 13.89 -47.96
CA GLY A 923 4.42 14.17 -47.80
C GLY A 923 3.49 13.01 -48.20
N ALA A 924 4.02 11.79 -48.34
CA ALA A 924 3.22 10.63 -48.70
C ALA A 924 2.40 10.12 -47.50
N ILE A 925 1.16 9.69 -47.74
CA ILE A 925 0.27 9.17 -46.70
C ILE A 925 -0.20 7.77 -47.10
N ALA A 926 0.09 6.75 -46.31
CA ALA A 926 -0.37 5.37 -46.51
C ALA A 926 -1.23 4.93 -45.31
N ILE A 927 -2.51 4.65 -45.54
CA ILE A 927 -3.48 4.26 -44.51
C ILE A 927 -4.07 2.90 -44.88
N GLY A 928 -3.75 1.86 -44.11
CA GLY A 928 -4.19 0.48 -44.29
C GLY A 928 -3.03 -0.52 -44.27
N ALA A 929 -3.30 -1.75 -43.85
CA ALA A 929 -2.28 -2.81 -43.81
C ALA A 929 -1.67 -3.05 -45.21
N GLY A 930 -0.35 -2.95 -45.33
CA GLY A 930 0.38 -3.09 -46.60
C GLY A 930 0.10 -2.02 -47.65
N ALA A 931 -0.53 -0.89 -47.30
CA ALA A 931 -0.71 0.25 -48.22
C ALA A 931 0.66 0.87 -48.58
N GLN A 932 0.84 1.27 -49.84
CA GLN A 932 2.11 1.79 -50.35
C GLN A 932 1.94 3.14 -51.06
N ALA A 933 2.42 4.20 -50.42
CA ALA A 933 2.52 5.55 -50.96
C ALA A 933 3.99 5.89 -51.24
N ASN A 934 4.45 5.62 -52.48
CA ASN A 934 5.85 5.74 -52.89
C ASN A 934 6.15 7.01 -53.72
N PHE A 935 5.16 7.90 -53.88
CA PHE A 935 5.25 9.08 -54.73
C PHE A 935 5.02 10.37 -53.92
N THR A 936 5.57 11.49 -54.37
CA THR A 936 5.54 12.77 -53.62
C THR A 936 4.11 13.27 -53.47
N ASN A 937 3.74 13.68 -52.25
CA ASN A 937 2.42 14.24 -51.94
C ASN A 937 1.26 13.30 -52.36
N SER A 938 1.50 11.99 -52.34
CA SER A 938 0.52 10.97 -52.72
C SER A 938 -0.16 10.36 -51.50
N VAL A 939 -1.40 9.88 -51.67
CA VAL A 939 -2.19 9.25 -50.61
C VAL A 939 -2.64 7.87 -51.08
N SER A 940 -2.39 6.83 -50.28
CA SER A 940 -2.85 5.47 -50.52
C SER A 940 -3.78 5.04 -49.38
N ILE A 941 -5.05 4.78 -49.68
CA ILE A 941 -6.10 4.50 -48.70
C ILE A 941 -6.66 3.09 -48.91
N GLY A 942 -6.64 2.27 -47.86
CA GLY A 942 -7.12 0.89 -47.83
C GLY A 942 -6.00 -0.16 -47.87
N ALA A 943 -6.28 -1.34 -47.32
CA ALA A 943 -5.31 -2.43 -47.26
C ALA A 943 -4.81 -2.84 -48.66
N GLY A 944 -3.49 -2.94 -48.83
CA GLY A 944 -2.83 -3.29 -50.08
C GLY A 944 -2.95 -2.26 -51.22
N SER A 945 -3.45 -1.05 -50.94
CA SER A 945 -3.54 0.01 -51.94
C SER A 945 -2.15 0.46 -52.40
N THR A 946 -2.06 0.92 -53.65
CA THR A 946 -0.81 1.43 -54.24
C THR A 946 -1.11 2.67 -55.07
N VAL A 947 -0.20 3.63 -55.06
CA VAL A 947 -0.28 4.83 -55.91
C VAL A 947 0.72 4.78 -57.07
N SER A 948 0.43 5.48 -58.17
CA SER A 948 1.19 5.35 -59.42
C SER A 948 1.90 6.63 -59.86
N SER A 949 1.55 7.78 -59.26
CA SER A 949 2.08 9.11 -59.60
C SER A 949 2.14 10.05 -58.39
N ASP A 950 2.85 11.17 -58.54
CA ASP A 950 2.85 12.26 -57.56
C ASP A 950 1.48 12.98 -57.53
N ASN A 951 1.09 13.53 -56.38
CA ASN A 951 -0.16 14.27 -56.17
C ASN A 951 -1.45 13.47 -56.47
N GLU A 952 -1.41 12.15 -56.28
CA GLU A 952 -2.53 11.23 -56.53
C GLU A 952 -3.09 10.68 -55.20
N VAL A 953 -4.41 10.56 -55.10
CA VAL A 953 -5.10 9.77 -54.05
C VAL A 953 -5.57 8.46 -54.67
N SER A 954 -4.99 7.34 -54.26
CA SER A 954 -5.39 6.00 -54.66
C SER A 954 -6.16 5.30 -53.54
N VAL A 955 -7.36 4.79 -53.87
CA VAL A 955 -8.21 4.00 -52.95
C VAL A 955 -8.11 2.50 -53.23
N GLY A 956 -7.13 2.03 -54.02
CA GLY A 956 -7.03 0.63 -54.45
C GLY A 956 -5.69 0.28 -55.06
N ALA A 957 -5.67 -0.84 -55.78
CA ALA A 957 -4.53 -1.26 -56.60
C ALA A 957 -5.05 -1.78 -57.96
N ALA A 958 -4.14 -1.98 -58.91
CA ALA A 958 -4.52 -2.52 -60.22
C ALA A 958 -5.23 -3.87 -60.08
N SER A 959 -6.43 -3.99 -60.68
CA SER A 959 -7.33 -5.16 -60.56
C SER A 959 -7.91 -5.39 -59.15
N ALA A 960 -7.80 -4.41 -58.25
CA ALA A 960 -8.37 -4.39 -56.92
C ALA A 960 -8.92 -2.98 -56.60
N GLU A 961 -9.68 -2.43 -57.54
CA GLU A 961 -10.31 -1.12 -57.43
C GLU A 961 -11.45 -1.14 -56.40
N ARG A 962 -11.65 -0.02 -55.69
CA ARG A 962 -12.74 0.14 -54.71
C ARG A 962 -13.81 1.07 -55.24
N ARG A 963 -15.06 0.81 -54.86
CA ARG A 963 -16.15 1.77 -55.04
C ARG A 963 -16.03 2.86 -53.97
N ILE A 964 -16.17 4.11 -54.38
CA ILE A 964 -16.38 5.24 -53.48
C ILE A 964 -17.88 5.49 -53.44
N THR A 965 -18.51 5.23 -52.30
CA THR A 965 -19.97 5.36 -52.10
C THR A 965 -20.28 6.62 -51.28
N ASN A 966 -21.55 7.02 -51.23
CA ASN A 966 -22.02 8.22 -50.52
C ASN A 966 -21.37 9.52 -51.04
N VAL A 967 -21.21 9.60 -52.36
CA VAL A 967 -20.69 10.81 -53.03
C VAL A 967 -21.88 11.66 -53.46
N SER A 968 -22.08 12.78 -52.76
CA SER A 968 -23.05 13.81 -53.14
C SER A 968 -22.75 14.40 -54.51
N ARG A 969 -23.75 15.04 -55.12
CA ARG A 969 -23.63 15.68 -56.43
C ARG A 969 -22.51 16.73 -56.42
N GLY A 970 -21.57 16.63 -57.38
CA GLY A 970 -20.54 17.65 -57.57
C GLY A 970 -21.12 18.97 -58.13
N ILE A 971 -20.65 20.10 -57.61
CA ILE A 971 -21.13 21.45 -57.95
C ILE A 971 -20.07 22.23 -58.73
N PHE A 972 -18.80 22.09 -58.36
CA PHE A 972 -17.66 22.77 -58.99
C PHE A 972 -16.90 21.86 -59.97
N GLU A 973 -16.06 22.47 -60.82
CA GLU A 973 -15.31 21.76 -61.87
C GLU A 973 -14.35 20.68 -61.34
N THR A 974 -13.95 20.77 -60.08
CA THR A 974 -13.00 19.84 -59.44
C THR A 974 -13.65 18.83 -58.50
N ASP A 975 -14.98 18.80 -58.43
CA ASP A 975 -15.71 17.86 -57.60
C ASP A 975 -15.78 16.48 -58.26
N ALA A 976 -15.91 15.43 -57.44
CA ALA A 976 -16.17 14.09 -57.96
C ALA A 976 -17.58 14.02 -58.55
N VAL A 977 -17.71 13.31 -59.68
CA VAL A 977 -19.01 13.06 -60.33
C VAL A 977 -19.57 11.74 -59.81
N ASN A 978 -20.79 11.75 -59.28
CA ASN A 978 -21.46 10.53 -58.85
C ASN A 978 -22.17 9.81 -60.04
N LEU A 979 -22.68 8.59 -59.81
CA LEU A 979 -23.32 7.80 -60.89
C LEU A 979 -24.58 8.48 -61.44
N GLU A 980 -25.34 9.15 -60.58
CA GLU A 980 -26.55 9.89 -60.93
C GLU A 980 -26.27 10.99 -61.97
N GLN A 981 -25.29 11.85 -61.73
CA GLN A 981 -24.85 12.89 -62.67
C GLN A 981 -24.42 12.31 -64.03
N LEU A 982 -23.74 11.15 -64.03
CA LEU A 982 -23.34 10.50 -65.27
C LEU A 982 -24.54 9.90 -66.02
N ASP A 983 -25.52 9.36 -65.30
CA ASP A 983 -26.72 8.78 -65.90
C ASP A 983 -27.68 9.85 -66.44
N GLU A 984 -27.70 11.05 -65.86
CA GLU A 984 -28.32 12.25 -66.46
C GLU A 984 -27.71 12.55 -67.84
N VAL A 985 -26.38 12.69 -67.91
CA VAL A 985 -25.66 12.97 -69.18
C VAL A 985 -25.88 11.86 -70.21
N ARG A 986 -25.90 10.59 -69.78
CA ARG A 986 -26.18 9.44 -70.67
C ARG A 986 -27.61 9.47 -71.20
N THR A 987 -28.56 9.85 -70.36
CA THR A 987 -29.96 9.98 -70.74
C THR A 987 -30.11 11.06 -71.79
N GLU A 988 -29.48 12.21 -71.60
CA GLU A 988 -29.52 13.31 -72.57
C GLU A 988 -28.83 12.94 -73.89
N ALA A 989 -27.67 12.29 -73.85
CA ALA A 989 -27.01 11.81 -75.07
C ALA A 989 -27.86 10.77 -75.84
N ARG A 990 -28.53 9.85 -75.13
CA ARG A 990 -29.44 8.86 -75.76
C ARG A 990 -30.65 9.54 -76.39
N ARG A 991 -31.21 10.56 -75.73
CA ARG A 991 -32.29 11.40 -76.24
C ARG A 991 -31.90 12.12 -77.54
N GLY A 992 -30.71 12.71 -77.59
CA GLY A 992 -30.17 13.32 -78.81
C GLY A 992 -30.05 12.32 -79.98
N VAL A 993 -29.57 11.10 -79.72
CA VAL A 993 -29.50 10.05 -80.76
C VAL A 993 -30.89 9.63 -81.22
N ALA A 994 -31.83 9.41 -80.30
CA ALA A 994 -33.22 9.12 -80.67
C ALA A 994 -33.79 10.24 -81.55
N GLY A 995 -33.52 11.50 -81.21
CA GLY A 995 -33.90 12.67 -82.01
C GLY A 995 -33.31 12.63 -83.43
N ALA A 996 -32.02 12.39 -83.55
CA ALA A 996 -31.36 12.26 -84.84
C ALA A 996 -31.91 11.10 -85.69
N VAL A 997 -32.24 9.95 -85.09
CA VAL A 997 -32.89 8.82 -85.76
C VAL A 997 -34.28 9.23 -86.26
N ALA A 998 -35.06 9.92 -85.44
CA ALA A 998 -36.38 10.42 -85.79
C ALA A 998 -36.30 11.32 -87.03
N MET A 999 -35.30 12.22 -87.07
CA MET A 999 -35.00 13.10 -88.21
C MET A 999 -34.53 12.38 -89.48
N GLY A 1000 -33.93 11.19 -89.35
CA GLY A 1000 -33.48 10.37 -90.47
C GLY A 1000 -34.63 9.71 -91.25
N THR A 1001 -35.78 9.49 -90.59
CA THR A 1001 -36.96 8.84 -91.18
C THR A 1001 -37.89 9.79 -91.95
N LEU A 1002 -37.54 11.08 -92.03
CA LEU A 1002 -38.36 12.09 -92.70
C LEU A 1002 -38.42 11.87 -94.22
N ILE A 1003 -39.62 12.00 -94.77
CA ILE A 1003 -39.94 11.61 -96.15
C ILE A 1003 -39.62 12.75 -97.12
N GLN A 1004 -38.89 12.45 -98.18
CA GLN A 1004 -38.61 13.40 -99.26
C GLN A 1004 -39.81 13.54 -100.21
N PRO A 1005 -40.03 14.72 -100.83
CA PRO A 1005 -41.15 14.91 -101.76
C PRO A 1005 -40.92 14.13 -103.06
N SER A 1006 -41.99 13.58 -103.63
CA SER A 1006 -41.93 12.64 -104.75
C SER A 1006 -41.61 13.28 -106.11
N MET A 1007 -41.75 14.60 -106.27
CA MET A 1007 -41.54 15.32 -107.53
C MET A 1007 -41.09 16.78 -107.31
N PRO A 1008 -40.45 17.43 -108.31
CA PRO A 1008 -40.05 18.84 -108.26
C PRO A 1008 -41.20 19.83 -108.00
N GLY A 1009 -40.96 20.86 -107.19
CA GLY A 1009 -41.95 21.90 -106.82
C GLY A 1009 -42.94 21.50 -105.73
N LYS A 1010 -42.81 20.30 -105.14
CA LYS A 1010 -43.65 19.81 -104.03
C LYS A 1010 -42.95 20.01 -102.69
N THR A 1011 -43.77 20.24 -101.65
CA THR A 1011 -43.35 20.30 -100.26
C THR A 1011 -43.92 19.10 -99.52
N THR A 1012 -43.10 18.42 -98.72
CA THR A 1012 -43.54 17.39 -97.78
C THR A 1012 -43.38 17.92 -96.37
N LEU A 1013 -44.44 17.87 -95.57
CA LEU A 1013 -44.37 17.91 -94.12
C LEU A 1013 -44.42 16.46 -93.64
N SER A 1014 -43.44 16.04 -92.84
CA SER A 1014 -43.35 14.67 -92.36
C SER A 1014 -42.99 14.63 -90.89
N ALA A 1015 -43.45 13.58 -90.23
CA ALA A 1015 -43.13 13.26 -88.84
C ALA A 1015 -42.49 11.87 -88.81
N GLY A 1016 -41.46 11.72 -87.98
CA GLY A 1016 -40.71 10.48 -87.81
C GLY A 1016 -40.55 10.18 -86.33
N ILE A 1017 -40.59 8.90 -85.97
CA ILE A 1017 -40.33 8.46 -84.59
C ILE A 1017 -38.97 7.76 -84.59
N GLY A 1018 -38.09 8.22 -83.70
CA GLY A 1018 -36.81 7.61 -83.46
C GLY A 1018 -36.81 6.94 -82.10
N GLN A 1019 -36.33 5.70 -82.05
CA GLN A 1019 -36.10 5.00 -80.80
C GLN A 1019 -34.62 4.64 -80.71
N TYR A 1020 -34.02 4.93 -79.58
CA TYR A 1020 -32.66 4.52 -79.29
C TYR A 1020 -32.54 4.05 -77.84
N LYS A 1021 -32.22 2.76 -77.67
CA LYS A 1021 -32.28 2.05 -76.39
C LYS A 1021 -33.63 2.29 -75.69
N ASN A 1022 -33.60 2.94 -74.53
CA ASN A 1022 -34.76 3.24 -73.69
C ASN A 1022 -35.29 4.68 -73.87
N GLN A 1023 -34.88 5.40 -74.92
CA GLN A 1023 -35.33 6.76 -75.22
C GLN A 1023 -36.08 6.80 -76.55
N THR A 1024 -37.18 7.56 -76.57
CA THR A 1024 -37.99 7.81 -77.77
C THR A 1024 -37.93 9.29 -78.13
N ALA A 1025 -37.98 9.62 -79.41
CA ALA A 1025 -38.06 10.99 -79.89
C ALA A 1025 -38.94 11.12 -81.13
N LEU A 1026 -39.52 12.30 -81.30
CA LEU A 1026 -40.33 12.70 -82.43
C LEU A 1026 -39.56 13.75 -83.24
N GLY A 1027 -39.34 13.47 -84.52
CA GLY A 1027 -38.78 14.40 -85.49
C GLY A 1027 -39.87 14.95 -86.39
N LEU A 1028 -39.87 16.25 -86.62
CA LEU A 1028 -40.75 16.93 -87.56
C LEU A 1028 -39.89 17.67 -88.59
N GLY A 1029 -40.21 17.54 -89.87
CA GLY A 1029 -39.48 18.28 -90.89
C GLY A 1029 -40.25 18.56 -92.16
N ILE A 1030 -39.78 19.59 -92.83
CA ILE A 1030 -40.28 20.11 -94.10
C ILE A 1030 -39.20 19.97 -95.16
N ASN A 1031 -39.56 19.32 -96.25
CA ASN A 1031 -38.68 19.10 -97.41
C ASN A 1031 -39.33 19.74 -98.64
N HIS A 1032 -38.56 20.47 -99.46
CA HIS A 1032 -39.07 21.11 -100.68
C HIS A 1032 -38.09 20.97 -101.85
N TRP A 1033 -38.56 20.47 -102.99
CA TRP A 1033 -37.79 20.50 -104.24
C TRP A 1033 -37.97 21.84 -104.94
N LEU A 1034 -36.87 22.54 -105.21
CA LEU A 1034 -36.88 23.76 -106.01
C LEU A 1034 -37.27 23.42 -107.45
N LYS A 1035 -38.18 24.22 -108.01
CA LYS A 1035 -38.56 24.12 -109.41
C LYS A 1035 -37.64 25.00 -110.25
N MET A 1036 -36.74 24.40 -111.04
CA MET A 1036 -35.88 25.12 -111.97
C MET A 1036 -36.52 25.16 -113.36
N ASN A 1037 -36.65 26.35 -113.96
CA ASN A 1037 -37.18 26.51 -115.32
C ASN A 1037 -36.11 26.12 -116.34
N SER A 1038 -36.13 24.86 -116.79
CA SER A 1038 -35.37 24.38 -117.95
C SER A 1038 -36.18 23.30 -118.67
N ASP A 1039 -36.44 23.47 -119.96
CA ASP A 1039 -37.16 22.51 -120.82
C ASP A 1039 -36.27 21.33 -121.28
N GLN A 1040 -35.28 20.93 -120.48
CA GLN A 1040 -34.42 19.76 -120.70
C GLN A 1040 -34.53 18.78 -119.54
N ASP A 1041 -34.83 17.52 -119.85
CA ASP A 1041 -35.06 16.41 -118.90
C ASP A 1041 -33.85 16.01 -118.03
N ASP A 1042 -32.67 16.64 -118.22
CA ASP A 1042 -31.40 16.34 -117.51
C ASP A 1042 -30.94 17.48 -116.55
N ALA A 1043 -31.81 18.42 -116.16
CA ALA A 1043 -31.43 19.47 -115.22
C ALA A 1043 -31.27 18.93 -113.78
N PRO A 1044 -30.14 19.19 -113.08
CA PRO A 1044 -29.94 18.72 -111.70
C PRO A 1044 -30.99 19.32 -110.78
N ARG A 1045 -31.64 18.46 -109.99
CA ARG A 1045 -32.70 18.87 -109.05
C ARG A 1045 -32.05 19.28 -107.75
N VAL A 1046 -32.59 20.34 -107.12
CA VAL A 1046 -32.11 20.84 -105.81
C VAL A 1046 -33.24 20.77 -104.79
N MET A 1047 -33.02 20.04 -103.69
CA MET A 1047 -33.95 19.95 -102.55
C MET A 1047 -33.42 20.80 -101.41
N ILE A 1048 -34.29 21.53 -100.73
CA ILE A 1048 -34.00 22.12 -99.42
C ILE A 1048 -34.77 21.33 -98.38
N ASN A 1049 -34.09 20.91 -97.31
CA ASN A 1049 -34.71 20.29 -96.15
C ASN A 1049 -34.43 21.08 -94.88
N ALA A 1050 -35.40 21.10 -93.97
CA ALA A 1050 -35.28 21.61 -92.62
C ALA A 1050 -36.15 20.80 -91.66
N GLY A 1051 -35.69 20.60 -90.43
CA GLY A 1051 -36.55 20.07 -89.37
C GLY A 1051 -35.87 19.99 -88.02
N ALA A 1052 -36.64 19.61 -87.01
CA ALA A 1052 -36.25 19.53 -85.61
C ALA A 1052 -36.83 18.28 -84.96
N SER A 1053 -36.14 17.73 -83.98
CA SER A 1053 -36.67 16.65 -83.14
C SER A 1053 -36.59 16.97 -81.66
N MET A 1054 -37.57 16.46 -80.93
CA MET A 1054 -37.69 16.53 -79.48
C MET A 1054 -37.84 15.11 -78.92
N SER A 1055 -37.23 14.84 -77.77
CA SER A 1055 -37.30 13.54 -77.09
C SER A 1055 -38.34 13.54 -75.96
N GLU A 1056 -38.74 12.34 -75.54
CA GLU A 1056 -39.71 12.13 -74.47
C GLU A 1056 -39.17 12.68 -73.13
N GLY A 1057 -39.90 13.64 -72.53
CA GLY A 1057 -39.53 14.31 -71.28
C GLY A 1057 -39.00 15.74 -71.41
N GLY A 1058 -39.03 16.35 -72.61
CA GLY A 1058 -38.85 17.81 -72.76
C GLY A 1058 -37.44 18.34 -72.49
N GLY A 1059 -36.40 17.49 -72.64
CA GLY A 1059 -35.00 17.90 -72.48
C GLY A 1059 -34.59 19.08 -73.38
N GLU A 1060 -33.60 19.86 -72.94
CA GLU A 1060 -33.19 21.10 -73.61
C GLU A 1060 -32.47 20.84 -74.95
N ASP A 1061 -31.90 19.64 -75.17
CA ASP A 1061 -31.10 19.34 -76.37
C ASP A 1061 -31.96 18.84 -77.55
N ASN A 1062 -32.53 19.80 -78.29
CA ASN A 1062 -33.24 19.53 -79.55
C ASN A 1062 -32.25 19.35 -80.71
N VAL A 1063 -32.45 18.31 -81.54
CA VAL A 1063 -31.64 18.11 -82.74
C VAL A 1063 -32.28 18.82 -83.92
N TYR A 1064 -31.51 19.70 -84.57
CA TYR A 1064 -31.93 20.42 -85.77
C TYR A 1064 -31.16 19.96 -87.00
N ARG A 1065 -31.86 19.85 -88.13
CA ARG A 1065 -31.28 19.50 -89.43
C ARG A 1065 -31.69 20.54 -90.47
N VAL A 1066 -30.72 21.08 -91.19
CA VAL A 1066 -30.96 21.87 -92.41
C VAL A 1066 -29.97 21.41 -93.47
N GLY A 1067 -30.42 21.22 -94.71
CA GLY A 1067 -29.57 20.69 -95.75
C GLY A 1067 -30.09 20.96 -97.16
N VAL A 1068 -29.18 20.84 -98.12
CA VAL A 1068 -29.47 20.91 -99.54
C VAL A 1068 -29.08 19.59 -100.19
N GLY A 1069 -30.02 18.95 -100.89
CA GLY A 1069 -29.79 17.73 -101.65
C GLY A 1069 -29.73 18.02 -103.14
N LEU A 1070 -28.86 17.33 -103.87
CA LEU A 1070 -28.78 17.38 -105.33
C LEU A 1070 -29.09 15.98 -105.88
N GLU A 1071 -29.99 15.89 -106.84
CA GLU A 1071 -30.30 14.66 -107.58
C GLU A 1071 -29.94 14.91 -109.05
N PHE A 1072 -29.06 14.07 -109.60
CA PHE A 1072 -28.48 14.19 -110.94
C PHE A 1072 -28.69 12.91 -111.75
#